data_AF-A0A9D3X442-F1
#
_entry.id   AF-A0A9D3X442-F1
#
_cell.length_a   1.000
_cell.length_b   1.000
_cell.length_c   1.000
_cell.angle_alpha   90.00
_cell.angle_beta   90.00
_cell.angle_gamma   90.00
#
_symmetry.space_group_name_H-M   'P 1'
#
loop_
_entity.id
_entity.type
_entity.pdbx_description
1 polymer ?
#
loop_
_entity_poly.entity_id
_entity_poly.type
_entity_poly.pdbx_seq_one_letter_code
_entity_poly.pdbx_strand_id
1 'polypeptide(L)'
;MKTMKEEGLPLRPHYSWPLLVGYQKEKNVQGTIGVLKAMHELGVEPDVETYTNYVLTNFDDIQTFRALLQENGCPFETEELSVAELRHEAIYGSLENVLSLLSSPSMPSVDLFHFKGCLIFGFKRSNDIDLWSKITELLYKDGRYCQTPPGPTEAVGYFLYNLIDSMSDSEVQAKEEHLRQYFHQLKKMNVVIPTNIYRGIRNLLDAYHVPELIKDIILVTDREKLSVADIPKNTELEVSALEEELEKLKAEKQPIGNVLKQLIVALCAEENMQKALEVKAKYEPDMVVGGYAALINLCCRHDNVEDAMNLKEEVFRKDSSVALDTSKYLALVKVLGKHGRLEDAINILKEMKEKDIPIKDTTVTSFFHILNAAAMRGEVETVNQLHESILTLGLAKPSANLCSPLITVHLEKDDVPAALEATIDCCKKYGKIPRLHDVLCRLIEQGNTDLLQKAMDFVSQERGEMTMLYDIFFAFLNTGKYKEAKKIIETPGLRARPGRLQWFAEKCIATNQMETLENMVEMTQKLFECDRDQMYYYLLKLCKISNDWRKADATWTKMQEENVIPRETTLRLLADTLKNNGQEVPFDVPEIWYEDRVESAPVSENNPEKKVLMLCKKGSVQEAYNILLEAQKKDIMFPPSVYSTLIKALLAEGCLEEAIKVKNIAETHIKGFTLNDAASSLLIITQVRRDYLK
;
A
#
# COMPACT_ATOMS: atom_id res chain seq x y z
N MET A 1 17.62 34.80 12.26
CA MET A 1 18.86 34.00 12.40
C MET A 1 20.01 34.78 13.07
N LYS A 2 20.46 35.94 12.57
CA LYS A 2 21.53 36.75 13.21
C LYS A 2 21.22 37.15 14.66
N THR A 3 20.03 37.72 14.91
CA THR A 3 19.56 38.08 16.25
C THR A 3 19.50 36.87 17.20
N MET A 4 19.10 35.70 16.71
CA MET A 4 19.07 34.48 17.51
C MET A 4 20.48 34.00 17.91
N LYS A 5 21.49 34.21 17.05
CA LYS A 5 22.90 33.93 17.38
C LYS A 5 23.42 34.89 18.45
N GLU A 6 23.06 36.17 18.37
CA GLU A 6 23.39 37.20 19.37
C GLU A 6 22.75 36.91 20.73
N GLU A 7 21.56 36.31 20.73
CA GLU A 7 20.83 35.86 21.94
C GLU A 7 21.25 34.47 22.44
N GLY A 8 22.21 33.80 21.78
CA GLY A 8 22.73 32.49 22.19
C GLY A 8 21.76 31.31 21.96
N LEU A 9 20.75 31.49 21.10
CA LEU A 9 19.76 30.45 20.78
C LEU A 9 20.31 29.47 19.73
N PRO A 10 19.96 28.16 19.80
CA PRO A 10 20.44 27.17 18.86
C PRO A 10 19.83 27.38 17.46
N LEU A 11 20.69 27.57 16.47
CA LEU A 11 20.30 27.63 15.05
C LEU A 11 20.30 26.23 14.43
N ARG A 12 19.29 25.93 13.61
CA ARG A 12 19.13 24.62 12.94
C ARG A 12 19.12 24.77 11.41
N PRO A 13 19.58 23.76 10.65
CA PRO A 13 19.68 23.84 9.19
C PRO A 13 18.34 24.14 8.50
N HIS A 14 17.24 23.55 8.96
CA HIS A 14 15.91 23.74 8.36
C HIS A 14 15.35 25.16 8.41
N TYR A 15 15.92 26.05 9.24
CA TYR A 15 15.55 27.47 9.23
C TYR A 15 15.93 28.17 7.92
N SER A 16 16.86 27.59 7.15
CA SER A 16 17.27 28.07 5.83
C SER A 16 16.43 27.52 4.67
N TRP A 17 15.67 26.43 4.88
CA TRP A 17 14.93 25.74 3.82
C TRP A 17 13.94 26.65 3.07
N PRO A 18 13.17 27.53 3.71
CA PRO A 18 12.28 28.44 2.99
C PRO A 18 13.01 29.34 1.99
N LEU A 19 14.22 29.82 2.34
CA LEU A 19 15.06 30.63 1.46
C LEU A 19 15.63 29.80 0.31
N LEU A 20 16.12 28.59 0.61
CA LEU A 20 16.65 27.68 -0.40
C LEU A 20 15.57 27.24 -1.39
N VAL A 21 14.36 26.94 -0.91
CA VAL A 21 13.19 26.61 -1.77
C VAL A 21 12.81 27.79 -2.67
N GLY A 22 12.87 29.03 -2.15
CA GLY A 22 12.66 30.23 -2.95
C GLY A 22 13.66 30.34 -4.10
N TYR A 23 14.95 30.22 -3.81
CA TYR A 23 16.00 30.28 -4.82
C TYR A 23 16.04 29.06 -5.76
N GLN A 24 15.54 27.90 -5.32
CA GLN A 24 15.36 26.71 -6.14
C GLN A 24 14.28 26.92 -7.21
N LYS A 25 13.15 27.55 -6.86
CA LYS A 25 12.08 27.88 -7.83
C LYS A 25 12.55 28.83 -8.92
N GLU A 26 13.47 29.75 -8.60
CA GLU A 26 14.01 30.76 -9.51
C GLU A 26 15.26 30.29 -10.27
N LYS A 27 15.74 29.05 -10.05
CA LYS A 27 17.06 28.57 -10.52
C LYS A 27 18.22 29.51 -10.17
N ASN A 28 18.12 30.20 -9.04
CA ASN A 28 19.08 31.21 -8.62
C ASN A 28 20.26 30.59 -7.86
N VAL A 29 21.28 30.19 -8.63
CA VAL A 29 22.53 29.60 -8.12
C VAL A 29 23.26 30.53 -7.14
N GLN A 30 23.38 31.82 -7.48
CA GLN A 30 24.09 32.80 -6.64
C GLN A 30 23.38 33.04 -5.30
N GLY A 31 22.05 33.12 -5.32
CA GLY A 31 21.23 33.22 -4.11
C GLY A 31 21.39 32.00 -3.20
N THR A 32 21.44 30.80 -3.80
CA THR A 32 21.64 29.53 -3.08
C THR A 32 23.00 29.50 -2.37
N ILE A 33 24.09 29.86 -3.06
CA ILE A 33 25.43 29.96 -2.47
C ILE A 33 25.47 31.05 -1.39
N GLY A 34 24.79 32.18 -1.60
CA GLY A 34 24.67 33.25 -0.61
C GLY A 34 24.02 32.79 0.70
N VAL A 35 23.01 31.92 0.62
CA VAL A 35 22.38 31.30 1.80
C VAL A 35 23.35 30.35 2.50
N LEU A 36 24.06 29.50 1.77
CA LEU A 36 25.05 28.59 2.35
C LEU A 36 26.18 29.34 3.06
N LYS A 37 26.64 30.44 2.47
CA LYS A 37 27.62 31.33 3.10
C LYS A 37 27.08 31.96 4.37
N ALA A 38 25.84 32.46 4.34
CA ALA A 38 25.19 33.01 5.52
C ALA A 38 24.99 31.96 6.63
N MET A 39 24.67 30.71 6.27
CA MET A 39 24.58 29.60 7.22
C MET A 39 25.94 29.33 7.87
N HIS A 40 27.02 29.29 7.08
CA HIS A 40 28.37 29.10 7.58
C HIS A 40 28.83 30.24 8.51
N GLU A 41 28.61 31.51 8.13
CA GLU A 41 28.90 32.68 8.98
C GLU A 41 28.12 32.64 10.30
N LEU A 42 26.93 32.03 10.29
CA LEU A 42 26.09 31.84 11.45
C LEU A 42 26.47 30.61 12.30
N GLY A 43 27.41 29.78 11.84
CA GLY A 43 27.82 28.54 12.51
C GLY A 43 26.81 27.40 12.37
N VAL A 44 26.03 27.41 11.29
CA VAL A 44 25.06 26.37 10.95
C VAL A 44 25.59 25.58 9.77
N GLU A 45 25.90 24.31 9.98
CA GLU A 45 26.31 23.41 8.91
C GLU A 45 25.08 22.78 8.23
N PRO A 46 24.98 22.80 6.89
CA PRO A 46 23.84 22.17 6.21
C PRO A 46 23.89 20.64 6.35
N ASP A 47 22.74 20.03 6.60
CA ASP A 47 22.61 18.57 6.67
C ASP A 47 22.43 17.96 5.26
N VAL A 48 22.53 16.62 5.19
CA VAL A 48 22.41 15.85 3.94
C VAL A 48 21.10 16.14 3.20
N GLU A 49 20.00 16.32 3.95
CA GLU A 49 18.69 16.61 3.38
C GLU A 49 18.64 18.01 2.75
N THR A 50 19.23 19.00 3.44
CA THR A 50 19.39 20.37 2.94
C THR A 50 20.12 20.37 1.60
N TYR A 51 21.25 19.67 1.52
CA TYR A 51 22.03 19.60 0.28
C TYR A 51 21.30 18.83 -0.83
N THR A 52 20.75 17.65 -0.54
CA THR A 52 20.18 16.77 -1.57
C THR A 52 18.90 17.34 -2.17
N ASN A 53 18.00 17.86 -1.35
CA ASN A 53 16.64 18.22 -1.75
C ASN A 53 16.49 19.68 -2.21
N TYR A 54 17.34 20.58 -1.71
CA TYR A 54 17.15 22.02 -1.89
C TYR A 54 18.34 22.73 -2.55
N VAL A 55 19.57 22.25 -2.36
CA VAL A 55 20.78 22.88 -2.92
C VAL A 55 21.14 22.27 -4.27
N LEU A 56 21.49 20.97 -4.30
CA LEU A 56 22.08 20.31 -5.47
C LEU A 56 21.14 20.27 -6.68
N THR A 57 19.84 20.19 -6.45
CA THR A 57 18.82 20.28 -7.51
C THR A 57 18.83 21.60 -8.30
N ASN A 58 19.51 22.63 -7.79
CA ASN A 58 19.61 23.93 -8.43
C ASN A 58 20.81 24.06 -9.37
N PHE A 59 21.65 23.03 -9.44
CA PHE A 59 22.88 23.00 -10.25
C PHE A 59 22.77 21.88 -11.29
N ASP A 60 23.26 22.14 -12.49
CA ASP A 60 23.26 21.14 -13.58
C ASP A 60 24.43 20.16 -13.46
N ASP A 61 25.50 20.51 -12.73
CA ASP A 61 26.71 19.72 -12.57
C ASP A 61 27.37 19.92 -11.19
N ILE A 62 27.83 18.83 -10.58
CA ILE A 62 28.46 18.81 -9.26
C ILE A 62 29.86 19.44 -9.28
N GLN A 63 30.61 19.34 -10.38
CA GLN A 63 31.94 19.97 -10.44
C GLN A 63 31.82 21.50 -10.41
N THR A 64 30.84 22.03 -11.15
CA THR A 64 30.49 23.46 -11.14
C THR A 64 30.06 23.93 -9.74
N PHE A 65 29.25 23.13 -9.04
CA PHE A 65 28.85 23.40 -7.66
C PHE A 65 30.05 23.43 -6.69
N ARG A 66 30.95 22.44 -6.76
CA ARG A 66 32.18 22.41 -5.94
C ARG A 66 33.09 23.61 -6.18
N ALA A 67 33.28 24.01 -7.45
CA ALA A 67 34.07 25.18 -7.80
C ALA A 67 33.49 26.48 -7.18
N LEU A 68 32.15 26.63 -7.21
CA LEU A 68 31.47 27.79 -6.62
C LEU A 68 31.53 27.81 -5.10
N LEU A 69 31.46 26.65 -4.43
CA LEU A 69 31.66 26.58 -2.97
C LEU A 69 33.09 26.98 -2.59
N GLN A 70 34.08 26.50 -3.35
CA GLN A 70 35.49 26.83 -3.13
C GLN A 70 35.77 28.33 -3.34
N GLU A 71 35.23 28.92 -4.41
CA GLU A 71 35.37 30.35 -4.71
C GLU A 71 34.73 31.24 -3.63
N ASN A 72 33.64 30.78 -3.01
CA ASN A 72 32.90 31.54 -2.00
C ASN A 72 33.31 31.23 -0.54
N GLY A 73 34.34 30.42 -0.34
CA GLY A 73 34.92 30.12 0.98
C GLY A 73 33.99 29.30 1.90
N CYS A 74 33.07 28.52 1.33
CA CYS A 74 32.23 27.60 2.08
C CYS A 74 32.94 26.25 2.27
N PRO A 75 32.68 25.52 3.37
CA PRO A 75 33.24 24.18 3.56
C PRO A 75 32.73 23.24 2.46
N PHE A 76 33.65 22.63 1.72
CA PHE A 76 33.37 21.79 0.55
C PHE A 76 33.86 20.32 0.70
N GLU A 77 34.50 19.98 1.83
CA GLU A 77 34.95 18.62 2.18
C GLU A 77 34.23 18.14 3.45
N THR A 78 32.91 18.30 3.52
CA THR A 78 32.12 17.74 4.62
C THR A 78 31.59 16.35 4.29
N GLU A 79 31.40 15.54 5.33
CA GLU A 79 30.82 14.21 5.18
C GLU A 79 29.41 14.29 4.61
N GLU A 80 28.62 15.22 5.13
CA GLU A 80 27.23 15.45 4.75
C GLU A 80 27.09 15.86 3.27
N LEU A 81 28.02 16.67 2.76
CA LEU A 81 28.04 17.09 1.36
C LEU A 81 28.35 15.91 0.44
N SER A 82 29.34 15.09 0.82
CA SER A 82 29.74 13.93 0.04
C SER A 82 28.61 12.88 -0.07
N VAL A 83 27.84 12.68 1.02
CA VAL A 83 26.63 11.83 1.00
C VAL A 83 25.55 12.43 0.10
N ALA A 84 25.35 13.75 0.16
CA ALA A 84 24.31 14.42 -0.61
C ALA A 84 24.60 14.39 -2.12
N GLU A 85 25.85 14.60 -2.52
CA GLU A 85 26.30 14.47 -3.92
C GLU A 85 26.06 13.06 -4.45
N LEU A 86 26.38 12.04 -3.66
CA LEU A 86 26.14 10.64 -4.01
C LEU A 86 24.64 10.34 -4.18
N ARG A 87 23.78 10.83 -3.27
CA ARG A 87 22.32 10.69 -3.39
C ARG A 87 21.78 11.40 -4.62
N HIS A 88 22.28 12.61 -4.91
CA HIS A 88 21.85 13.41 -6.04
C HIS A 88 22.21 12.75 -7.39
N GLU A 89 23.46 12.29 -7.58
CA GLU A 89 23.87 11.57 -8.79
C GLU A 89 23.11 10.26 -8.97
N ALA A 90 22.83 9.55 -7.89
CA ALA A 90 22.05 8.32 -7.95
C ALA A 90 20.61 8.54 -8.44
N ILE A 91 19.96 9.64 -8.02
CA ILE A 91 18.57 9.95 -8.42
C ILE A 91 18.51 10.60 -9.81
N TYR A 92 19.31 11.64 -10.04
CA TYR A 92 19.18 12.54 -11.19
C TYR A 92 20.33 12.39 -12.22
N GLY A 93 21.53 11.99 -11.77
CA GLY A 93 22.77 11.94 -12.57
C GLY A 93 23.07 10.60 -13.26
N SER A 94 24.34 10.21 -13.39
CA SER A 94 24.76 8.96 -14.06
C SER A 94 25.40 7.97 -13.08
N LEU A 95 25.20 6.66 -13.31
CA LEU A 95 25.86 5.62 -12.51
C LEU A 95 27.39 5.63 -12.67
N GLU A 96 27.93 6.18 -13.77
CA GLU A 96 29.37 6.37 -13.96
C GLU A 96 29.93 7.40 -12.96
N ASN A 97 29.20 8.49 -12.74
CA ASN A 97 29.56 9.51 -11.76
C ASN A 97 29.48 8.94 -10.34
N VAL A 98 28.43 8.18 -10.03
CA VAL A 98 28.30 7.44 -8.76
C VAL A 98 29.50 6.52 -8.53
N LEU A 99 29.91 5.75 -9.55
CA LEU A 99 31.08 4.89 -9.47
C LEU A 99 32.37 5.68 -9.23
N SER A 100 32.54 6.81 -9.91
CA SER A 100 33.72 7.68 -9.75
C SER A 100 33.82 8.28 -8.35
N LEU A 101 32.68 8.71 -7.77
CA LEU A 101 32.59 9.25 -6.42
C LEU A 101 32.91 8.17 -5.38
N LEU A 102 32.30 6.98 -5.51
CA LEU A 102 32.55 5.84 -4.61
C LEU A 102 33.99 5.31 -4.71
N SER A 103 34.62 5.42 -5.87
CA SER A 103 36.01 5.01 -6.08
C SER A 103 37.02 6.05 -5.59
N SER A 104 36.58 7.28 -5.26
CA SER A 104 37.49 8.34 -4.84
C SER A 104 38.11 8.05 -3.47
N PRO A 105 39.43 8.22 -3.30
CA PRO A 105 40.07 8.14 -1.99
C PRO A 105 39.64 9.27 -1.05
N SER A 106 39.07 10.36 -1.57
CA SER A 106 38.56 11.49 -0.79
C SER A 106 37.16 11.24 -0.20
N MET A 107 36.51 10.11 -0.54
CA MET A 107 35.16 9.82 -0.08
C MET A 107 35.17 9.37 1.39
N PRO A 108 34.44 10.07 2.29
CA PRO A 108 34.34 9.69 3.69
C PRO A 108 33.60 8.36 3.86
N SER A 109 33.70 7.77 5.05
CA SER A 109 33.02 6.52 5.35
C SER A 109 31.54 6.74 5.58
N VAL A 110 30.70 6.24 4.66
CA VAL A 110 29.27 6.50 4.66
C VAL A 110 28.52 5.18 4.61
N ASP A 111 27.72 4.89 5.63
CA ASP A 111 26.93 3.66 5.64
C ASP A 111 25.89 3.62 4.49
N LEU A 112 25.85 2.50 3.77
CA LEU A 112 24.95 2.22 2.65
C LEU A 112 23.49 2.55 2.98
N PHE A 113 23.05 2.36 4.23
CA PHE A 113 21.68 2.69 4.65
C PHE A 113 21.27 4.12 4.27
N HIS A 114 22.20 5.07 4.30
CA HIS A 114 21.91 6.47 4.02
C HIS A 114 21.61 6.73 2.54
N PHE A 115 22.13 5.97 1.58
CA PHE A 115 21.92 6.27 0.14
C PHE A 115 21.34 5.09 -0.65
N LYS A 116 21.09 3.94 0.00
CA LYS A 116 20.49 2.73 -0.57
C LYS A 116 19.28 3.00 -1.47
N GLY A 117 18.30 3.77 -0.97
CA GLY A 117 17.06 4.06 -1.70
C GLY A 117 17.29 4.88 -2.98
N CYS A 118 18.23 5.83 -2.93
CA CYS A 118 18.62 6.64 -4.08
C CYS A 118 19.33 5.79 -5.13
N LEU A 119 20.21 4.89 -4.69
CA LEU A 119 20.95 3.98 -5.57
C LEU A 119 20.03 2.98 -6.28
N ILE A 120 19.01 2.46 -5.59
CA ILE A 120 17.97 1.60 -6.19
C ILE A 120 17.28 2.32 -7.35
N PHE A 121 16.91 3.59 -7.17
CA PHE A 121 16.29 4.39 -8.23
C PHE A 121 17.22 4.56 -9.44
N GLY A 122 18.51 4.82 -9.18
CA GLY A 122 19.54 4.88 -10.23
C GLY A 122 19.69 3.56 -11.00
N PHE A 123 19.66 2.43 -10.29
CA PHE A 123 19.70 1.09 -10.91
C PHE A 123 18.43 0.82 -11.72
N LYS A 124 17.24 1.22 -11.26
CA LYS A 124 16.01 1.07 -12.05
C LYS A 124 16.07 1.83 -13.38
N ARG A 125 16.67 3.02 -13.41
CA ARG A 125 16.77 3.89 -14.59
C ARG A 125 17.85 3.45 -15.59
N SER A 126 18.96 2.90 -15.11
CA SER A 126 20.03 2.38 -15.98
C SER A 126 19.73 0.95 -16.43
N ASN A 127 20.36 0.51 -17.53
CA ASN A 127 20.40 -0.90 -17.96
C ASN A 127 21.86 -1.41 -18.08
N ASP A 128 22.84 -0.66 -17.59
CA ASP A 128 24.26 -1.01 -17.66
C ASP A 128 24.65 -1.94 -16.50
N ILE A 129 24.81 -3.23 -16.82
CA ILE A 129 25.10 -4.31 -15.87
C ILE A 129 26.53 -4.21 -15.34
N ASP A 130 27.48 -3.76 -16.15
CA ASP A 130 28.89 -3.67 -15.74
C ASP A 130 29.07 -2.59 -14.67
N LEU A 131 28.34 -1.48 -14.79
CA LEU A 131 28.32 -0.44 -13.75
C LEU A 131 27.63 -0.93 -12.47
N TRP A 132 26.52 -1.66 -12.56
CA TRP A 132 25.84 -2.23 -11.38
C TRP A 132 26.76 -3.15 -10.58
N SER A 133 27.47 -4.03 -11.28
CA SER A 133 28.37 -5.00 -10.66
C SER A 133 29.58 -4.33 -10.02
N LYS A 134 30.22 -3.36 -10.71
CA LYS A 134 31.35 -2.60 -10.15
C LYS A 134 30.97 -1.80 -8.91
N ILE A 135 29.81 -1.13 -8.94
CA ILE A 135 29.31 -0.38 -7.77
C ILE A 135 29.06 -1.35 -6.61
N THR A 136 28.39 -2.48 -6.86
CA THR A 136 28.08 -3.46 -5.82
C THR A 136 29.32 -4.15 -5.27
N GLU A 137 30.32 -4.41 -6.10
CA GLU A 137 31.63 -4.92 -5.67
C GLU A 137 32.34 -3.93 -4.74
N LEU A 138 32.35 -2.63 -5.08
CA LEU A 138 32.92 -1.61 -4.22
C LEU A 138 32.19 -1.51 -2.88
N LEU A 139 30.86 -1.53 -2.88
CA LEU A 139 30.06 -1.51 -1.65
C LEU A 139 30.32 -2.75 -0.76
N TYR A 140 30.64 -3.89 -1.38
CA TYR A 140 30.92 -5.13 -0.67
C TYR A 140 32.36 -5.21 -0.13
N LYS A 141 33.35 -4.76 -0.90
CA LYS A 141 34.78 -4.88 -0.55
C LYS A 141 35.31 -3.71 0.27
N ASP A 142 34.75 -2.52 0.06
CA ASP A 142 35.19 -1.32 0.75
C ASP A 142 34.41 -1.16 2.07
N GLY A 143 35.10 -1.46 3.18
CA GLY A 143 34.54 -1.38 4.53
C GLY A 143 34.11 0.04 4.93
N ARG A 144 34.46 1.07 4.17
CA ARG A 144 33.98 2.45 4.37
C ARG A 144 32.45 2.55 4.27
N TYR A 145 31.80 1.70 3.48
CA TYR A 145 30.37 1.81 3.20
C TYR A 145 29.46 0.92 4.05
N CYS A 146 30.05 0.09 4.90
CA CYS A 146 29.33 -0.90 5.71
C CYS A 146 29.85 -0.89 7.15
N GLN A 147 29.71 0.26 7.82
CA GLN A 147 30.25 0.48 9.16
C GLN A 147 29.33 -0.02 10.28
N THR A 148 28.02 -0.07 10.06
CA THR A 148 27.07 -0.58 11.05
C THR A 148 26.89 -2.10 10.97
N PRO A 149 26.74 -2.81 12.11
CA PRO A 149 26.34 -4.20 12.10
C PRO A 149 25.02 -4.36 11.34
N PRO A 150 24.95 -5.29 10.38
CA PRO A 150 25.62 -6.58 10.46
C PRO A 150 26.86 -6.77 9.55
N GLY A 151 27.33 -5.73 8.86
CA GLY A 151 28.49 -5.79 7.95
C GLY A 151 28.13 -5.80 6.46
N PRO A 152 29.13 -5.92 5.56
CA PRO A 152 28.94 -5.73 4.12
C PRO A 152 28.06 -6.79 3.46
N THR A 153 28.08 -8.01 3.99
CA THR A 153 27.29 -9.15 3.49
C THR A 153 25.79 -8.88 3.63
N GLU A 154 25.34 -8.46 4.81
CA GLU A 154 23.94 -8.13 5.08
C GLU A 154 23.53 -6.82 4.40
N ALA A 155 24.38 -5.79 4.40
CA ALA A 155 24.08 -4.50 3.79
C ALA A 155 23.82 -4.65 2.28
N VAL A 156 24.70 -5.36 1.57
CA VAL A 156 24.56 -5.64 0.13
C VAL A 156 23.40 -6.60 -0.12
N GLY A 157 23.20 -7.61 0.73
CA GLY A 157 22.04 -8.48 0.66
C GLY A 157 20.72 -7.71 0.73
N TYR A 158 20.57 -6.82 1.72
CA TYR A 158 19.38 -5.99 1.88
C TYR A 158 19.20 -5.01 0.73
N PHE A 159 20.29 -4.52 0.13
CA PHE A 159 20.23 -3.71 -1.10
C PHE A 159 19.63 -4.50 -2.26
N LEU A 160 20.08 -5.73 -2.50
CA LEU A 160 19.54 -6.60 -3.55
C LEU A 160 18.07 -6.96 -3.29
N TYR A 161 17.68 -7.23 -2.05
CA TYR A 161 16.28 -7.45 -1.68
C TYR A 161 15.40 -6.23 -2.02
N ASN A 162 15.80 -5.04 -1.56
CA ASN A 162 15.02 -3.83 -1.83
C ASN A 162 15.01 -3.44 -3.32
N LEU A 163 16.07 -3.78 -4.08
CA LEU A 163 16.09 -3.56 -5.52
C LEU A 163 14.99 -4.36 -6.22
N ILE A 164 14.85 -5.65 -5.89
CA ILE A 164 13.84 -6.54 -6.46
C ILE A 164 12.44 -6.17 -5.95
N ASP A 165 12.28 -5.90 -4.65
CA ASP A 165 11.01 -5.47 -4.04
C ASP A 165 10.48 -4.14 -4.61
N SER A 166 11.38 -3.25 -5.04
CA SER A 166 11.01 -1.97 -5.67
C SER A 166 10.57 -2.07 -7.13
N MET A 167 10.72 -3.25 -7.76
CA MET A 167 10.29 -3.50 -9.14
C MET A 167 8.95 -4.24 -9.13
N SER A 168 8.05 -3.85 -10.04
CA SER A 168 6.81 -4.60 -10.29
C SER A 168 7.07 -5.92 -11.01
N ASP A 169 6.13 -6.86 -10.95
CA ASP A 169 6.19 -8.16 -11.65
C ASP A 169 6.59 -8.00 -13.13
N SER A 170 5.92 -7.09 -13.85
CA SER A 170 6.22 -6.80 -15.26
C SER A 170 7.61 -6.17 -15.49
N GLU A 171 8.12 -5.36 -14.55
CA GLU A 171 9.47 -4.79 -14.64
C GLU A 171 10.55 -5.86 -14.42
N VAL A 172 10.34 -6.77 -13.47
CA VAL A 172 11.27 -7.88 -13.18
C VAL A 172 11.34 -8.84 -14.37
N GLN A 173 10.18 -9.20 -14.96
CA GLN A 173 10.13 -10.04 -16.16
C GLN A 173 10.81 -9.35 -17.36
N ALA A 174 10.58 -8.06 -17.57
CA ALA A 174 11.21 -7.32 -18.67
C ALA A 174 12.74 -7.21 -18.54
N LYS A 175 13.26 -7.19 -17.31
CA LYS A 175 14.70 -7.11 -17.01
C LYS A 175 15.33 -8.46 -16.62
N GLU A 176 14.63 -9.58 -16.81
CA GLU A 176 15.07 -10.90 -16.34
C GLU A 176 16.50 -11.23 -16.79
N GLU A 177 16.80 -11.12 -18.09
CA GLU A 177 18.13 -11.46 -18.61
C GLU A 177 19.24 -10.52 -18.08
N HIS A 178 18.91 -9.25 -17.81
CA HIS A 178 19.87 -8.30 -17.23
C HIS A 178 20.15 -8.64 -15.76
N LEU A 179 19.12 -9.02 -15.00
CA LEU A 179 19.27 -9.46 -13.60
C LEU A 179 20.04 -10.78 -13.51
N ARG A 180 19.82 -11.72 -14.44
CA ARG A 180 20.59 -12.96 -14.54
C ARG A 180 22.08 -12.69 -14.74
N GLN A 181 22.42 -11.88 -15.75
CA GLN A 181 23.80 -11.51 -16.04
C GLN A 181 24.46 -10.78 -14.87
N TYR A 182 23.70 -9.90 -14.21
CA TYR A 182 24.14 -9.22 -13.00
C TYR A 182 24.48 -10.20 -11.87
N PHE A 183 23.61 -11.17 -11.55
CA PHE A 183 23.91 -12.19 -10.52
C PHE A 183 25.12 -13.06 -10.87
N HIS A 184 25.32 -13.40 -12.15
CA HIS A 184 26.52 -14.12 -12.60
C HIS A 184 27.80 -13.29 -12.42
N GLN A 185 27.74 -11.98 -12.66
CA GLN A 185 28.88 -11.09 -12.42
C GLN A 185 29.17 -10.94 -10.92
N LEU A 186 28.14 -10.79 -10.08
CA LEU A 186 28.30 -10.76 -8.61
C LEU A 186 28.98 -12.03 -8.07
N LYS A 187 28.60 -13.20 -8.62
CA LYS A 187 29.27 -14.47 -8.32
C LYS A 187 30.75 -14.45 -8.70
N LYS A 188 31.09 -13.99 -9.91
CA LYS A 188 32.50 -13.88 -10.36
C LYS A 188 33.32 -12.95 -9.46
N MET A 189 32.67 -11.95 -8.86
CA MET A 189 33.29 -10.97 -7.96
C MET A 189 33.38 -11.46 -6.49
N ASN A 190 32.94 -12.69 -6.18
CA ASN A 190 32.89 -13.29 -4.84
C ASN A 190 32.04 -12.50 -3.81
N VAL A 191 30.95 -11.88 -4.26
CA VAL A 191 29.94 -11.29 -3.37
C VAL A 191 29.10 -12.41 -2.74
N VAL A 192 28.82 -12.31 -1.43
CA VAL A 192 28.02 -13.30 -0.70
C VAL A 192 26.83 -12.63 -0.02
N ILE A 193 25.66 -13.28 -0.07
CA ILE A 193 24.41 -12.82 0.54
C ILE A 193 24.02 -13.77 1.67
N PRO A 194 23.50 -13.26 2.80
CA PRO A 194 22.98 -14.06 3.90
C PRO A 194 21.71 -14.83 3.56
N THR A 195 21.55 -16.01 4.15
CA THR A 195 20.48 -16.98 3.83
C THR A 195 19.07 -16.47 4.14
N ASN A 196 18.91 -15.68 5.20
CA ASN A 196 17.65 -15.03 5.56
C ASN A 196 17.18 -14.01 4.50
N ILE A 197 18.10 -13.26 3.91
CA ILE A 197 17.79 -12.26 2.89
C ILE A 197 17.51 -12.94 1.54
N TYR A 198 18.28 -13.98 1.22
CA TYR A 198 17.99 -14.87 0.09
C TYR A 198 16.55 -15.40 0.15
N ARG A 199 16.08 -15.89 1.31
CA ARG A 199 14.69 -16.38 1.47
C ARG A 199 13.66 -15.30 1.14
N GLY A 200 13.90 -14.06 1.55
CA GLY A 200 13.06 -12.92 1.19
C GLY A 200 13.02 -12.68 -0.32
N ILE A 201 14.19 -12.66 -0.96
CA ILE A 201 14.32 -12.47 -2.42
C ILE A 201 13.61 -13.60 -3.17
N ARG A 202 13.81 -14.85 -2.74
CA ARG A 202 13.15 -16.03 -3.31
C ARG A 202 11.63 -15.89 -3.28
N ASN A 203 11.05 -15.53 -2.14
CA ASN A 203 9.59 -15.39 -2.03
C ASN A 203 9.04 -14.32 -2.98
N LEU A 204 9.79 -13.23 -3.22
CA LEU A 204 9.40 -12.19 -4.17
C LEU A 204 9.47 -12.72 -5.62
N LEU A 205 10.56 -13.39 -5.99
CA LEU A 205 10.72 -13.96 -7.33
C LEU A 205 9.74 -15.11 -7.62
N ASP A 206 9.39 -15.91 -6.60
CA ASP A 206 8.36 -16.94 -6.65
C ASP A 206 6.97 -16.30 -6.90
N ALA A 207 6.67 -15.17 -6.24
CA ALA A 207 5.43 -14.43 -6.47
C ALA A 207 5.35 -13.80 -7.88
N TYR A 208 6.49 -13.44 -8.46
CA TYR A 208 6.61 -12.88 -9.82
C TYR A 208 6.71 -13.93 -10.92
N HIS A 209 6.63 -15.23 -10.59
CA HIS A 209 6.70 -16.34 -11.54
C HIS A 209 7.99 -16.39 -12.38
N VAL A 210 9.14 -16.00 -11.80
CA VAL A 210 10.45 -16.00 -12.49
C VAL A 210 11.44 -16.99 -11.84
N PRO A 211 11.23 -18.31 -11.99
CA PRO A 211 11.99 -19.33 -11.26
C PRO A 211 13.46 -19.42 -11.70
N GLU A 212 13.80 -18.99 -12.91
CA GLU A 212 15.18 -19.06 -13.40
C GLU A 212 16.10 -18.08 -12.66
N LEU A 213 15.62 -16.89 -12.29
CA LEU A 213 16.41 -15.94 -11.49
C LEU A 213 16.71 -16.47 -10.08
N ILE A 214 15.84 -17.36 -9.57
CA ILE A 214 16.03 -18.01 -8.27
C ILE A 214 17.22 -18.97 -8.33
N LYS A 215 17.44 -19.65 -9.48
CA LYS A 215 18.63 -20.49 -9.71
C LYS A 215 19.92 -19.69 -9.80
N ASP A 216 19.84 -18.42 -10.24
CA ASP A 216 21.02 -17.57 -10.40
C ASP A 216 21.41 -16.88 -9.09
N ILE A 217 20.45 -16.38 -8.30
CA ILE A 217 20.71 -15.68 -7.02
C ILE A 217 21.26 -16.61 -5.93
N ILE A 218 20.95 -17.92 -5.95
CA ILE A 218 21.55 -18.87 -4.99
C ILE A 218 23.06 -18.99 -5.15
N LEU A 219 23.58 -18.74 -6.35
CA LEU A 219 25.01 -18.85 -6.62
C LEU A 219 25.82 -17.81 -5.84
N VAL A 220 25.14 -16.77 -5.36
CA VAL A 220 25.68 -15.64 -4.60
C VAL A 220 25.38 -15.79 -3.10
N THR A 221 24.79 -16.91 -2.63
CA THR A 221 24.42 -17.12 -1.21
C THR A 221 25.42 -18.04 -0.49
N ASP A 222 25.64 -17.82 0.81
CA ASP A 222 26.49 -18.68 1.66
C ASP A 222 25.90 -20.09 1.77
N ARG A 223 26.51 -21.05 1.06
CA ARG A 223 26.01 -22.43 0.95
C ARG A 223 26.16 -23.24 2.24
N GLU A 224 27.03 -22.83 3.17
CA GLU A 224 27.32 -23.59 4.40
C GLU A 224 26.27 -23.39 5.51
N LYS A 225 25.42 -22.35 5.41
CA LYS A 225 24.38 -21.99 6.40
C LYS A 225 22.94 -22.15 5.92
N LEU A 226 22.73 -22.71 4.73
CA LEU A 226 21.39 -22.94 4.17
C LEU A 226 20.74 -24.15 4.86
N SER A 227 19.50 -24.00 5.33
CA SER A 227 18.67 -25.18 5.65
C SER A 227 18.21 -25.85 4.36
N VAL A 228 17.81 -27.12 4.40
CA VAL A 228 17.25 -27.86 3.25
C VAL A 228 16.07 -27.11 2.59
N ALA A 229 15.38 -26.25 3.34
CA ALA A 229 14.29 -25.41 2.81
C ALA A 229 14.77 -24.16 2.05
N ASP A 230 16.02 -23.69 2.26
CA ASP A 230 16.53 -22.39 1.78
C ASP A 230 17.37 -22.46 0.52
N ILE A 231 17.81 -23.64 0.10
CA ILE A 231 18.36 -23.83 -1.24
C ILE A 231 17.13 -23.68 -2.18
N PRO A 232 17.13 -22.88 -3.27
CA PRO A 232 16.43 -23.28 -4.47
C PRO A 232 17.14 -24.55 -4.87
N LYS A 233 16.62 -25.61 -4.28
CA LYS A 233 16.41 -26.85 -4.93
C LYS A 233 16.78 -26.67 -6.41
N ASN A 234 17.96 -27.13 -6.78
CA ASN A 234 17.95 -28.08 -7.88
C ASN A 234 16.93 -29.10 -7.40
N THR A 235 15.66 -28.86 -7.73
CA THR A 235 14.59 -29.63 -7.12
C THR A 235 14.73 -31.07 -7.57
N GLU A 236 15.29 -31.26 -8.76
CA GLU A 236 15.90 -32.49 -9.22
C GLU A 236 16.95 -33.10 -8.29
N LEU A 237 17.90 -32.34 -7.72
CA LEU A 237 18.91 -32.89 -6.80
C LEU A 237 18.37 -33.16 -5.39
N GLU A 238 17.45 -32.34 -4.86
CA GLU A 238 16.85 -32.61 -3.54
C GLU A 238 15.78 -33.70 -3.62
N VAL A 239 14.99 -33.75 -4.69
CA VAL A 239 14.08 -34.86 -4.99
C VAL A 239 14.90 -36.12 -5.21
N SER A 240 15.99 -36.08 -5.98
CA SER A 240 16.88 -37.26 -6.15
C SER A 240 17.53 -37.70 -4.84
N ALA A 241 17.96 -36.76 -3.98
CA ALA A 241 18.53 -37.09 -2.67
C ALA A 241 17.47 -37.67 -1.72
N LEU A 242 16.26 -37.11 -1.70
CA LEU A 242 15.14 -37.62 -0.90
C LEU A 242 14.63 -38.97 -1.45
N GLU A 243 14.71 -39.21 -2.76
CA GLU A 243 14.42 -40.49 -3.39
C GLU A 243 15.45 -41.55 -2.99
N GLU A 244 16.75 -41.21 -3.03
CA GLU A 244 17.84 -42.09 -2.58
C GLU A 244 17.73 -42.42 -1.08
N GLU A 245 17.45 -41.41 -0.25
CA GLU A 245 17.23 -41.58 1.19
C GLU A 245 15.99 -42.44 1.46
N LEU A 246 14.91 -42.24 0.70
CA LEU A 246 13.68 -43.05 0.80
C LEU A 246 13.92 -44.52 0.44
N GLU A 247 14.67 -44.79 -0.62
CA GLU A 247 15.05 -46.16 -1.00
C GLU A 247 15.97 -46.82 0.03
N LYS A 248 16.93 -46.08 0.58
CA LYS A 248 17.80 -46.57 1.65
C LYS A 248 17.02 -46.93 2.91
N LEU A 249 16.14 -46.04 3.38
CA LEU A 249 15.32 -46.29 4.56
C LEU A 249 14.34 -47.46 4.38
N LYS A 250 13.84 -47.65 3.15
CA LYS A 250 13.03 -48.82 2.79
C LYS A 250 13.84 -50.12 2.82
N ALA A 251 15.07 -50.09 2.30
CA ALA A 251 15.99 -51.23 2.38
C ALA A 251 16.34 -51.59 3.84
N GLU A 252 16.43 -50.59 4.72
CA GLU A 252 16.70 -50.73 6.15
C GLU A 252 15.44 -51.03 7.01
N LYS A 253 14.25 -51.12 6.41
CA LYS A 253 12.94 -51.33 7.08
C LYS A 253 12.61 -50.29 8.17
N GLN A 254 13.02 -49.05 7.97
CA GLN A 254 12.73 -47.92 8.86
C GLN A 254 11.42 -47.19 8.44
N PRO A 255 10.79 -46.40 9.34
CA PRO A 255 9.57 -45.67 9.01
C PRO A 255 9.85 -44.54 8.00
N ILE A 256 9.26 -44.66 6.81
CA ILE A 256 9.53 -43.74 5.69
C ILE A 256 8.56 -42.54 5.61
N GLY A 257 7.48 -42.51 6.41
CA GLY A 257 6.36 -41.57 6.23
C GLY A 257 6.73 -40.08 6.28
N ASN A 258 7.71 -39.68 7.10
CA ASN A 258 8.15 -38.28 7.18
C ASN A 258 8.96 -37.84 5.95
N VAL A 259 9.89 -38.68 5.50
CA VAL A 259 10.72 -38.43 4.30
C VAL A 259 9.85 -38.46 3.05
N LEU A 260 8.91 -39.40 2.97
CA LEU A 260 7.91 -39.46 1.90
C LEU A 260 7.04 -38.20 1.85
N LYS A 261 6.57 -37.69 3.00
CA LYS A 261 5.85 -36.41 3.05
C LYS A 261 6.70 -35.25 2.53
N GLN A 262 7.97 -35.18 2.91
CA GLN A 262 8.89 -34.13 2.46
C GLN A 262 9.14 -34.21 0.96
N LEU A 263 9.33 -35.42 0.42
CA LEU A 263 9.47 -35.67 -1.01
C LEU A 263 8.23 -35.23 -1.79
N ILE A 264 7.04 -35.60 -1.33
CA ILE A 264 5.78 -35.18 -1.96
C ILE A 264 5.62 -33.65 -1.91
N VAL A 265 5.88 -33.00 -0.77
CA VAL A 265 5.83 -31.54 -0.66
C VAL A 265 6.86 -30.87 -1.57
N ALA A 266 8.05 -31.45 -1.73
CA ALA A 266 9.08 -30.98 -2.66
C ALA A 266 8.59 -31.07 -4.11
N LEU A 267 8.02 -32.22 -4.52
CA LEU A 267 7.44 -32.41 -5.85
C LEU A 267 6.25 -31.48 -6.11
N CYS A 268 5.42 -31.21 -5.08
CA CYS A 268 4.36 -30.20 -5.17
C CYS A 268 4.93 -28.78 -5.38
N ALA A 269 6.09 -28.47 -4.82
CA ALA A 269 6.75 -27.18 -5.03
C ALA A 269 7.39 -27.06 -6.44
N GLU A 270 7.73 -28.18 -7.08
CA GLU A 270 8.14 -28.21 -8.50
C GLU A 270 6.98 -28.09 -9.49
N GLU A 271 5.73 -28.13 -9.02
CA GLU A 271 4.56 -28.34 -9.88
C GLU A 271 4.66 -29.65 -10.71
N ASN A 272 5.37 -30.66 -10.19
CA ASN A 272 5.57 -31.94 -10.87
C ASN A 272 4.51 -32.98 -10.47
N MET A 273 3.27 -32.74 -10.90
CA MET A 273 2.11 -33.56 -10.54
C MET A 273 2.27 -35.03 -10.92
N GLN A 274 2.82 -35.32 -12.11
CA GLN A 274 2.98 -36.69 -12.60
C GLN A 274 3.88 -37.53 -11.68
N LYS A 275 5.08 -37.03 -11.37
CA LYS A 275 6.01 -37.73 -10.46
C LYS A 275 5.44 -37.82 -9.04
N ALA A 276 4.77 -36.77 -8.56
CA ALA A 276 4.17 -36.76 -7.23
C ALA A 276 3.12 -37.88 -7.07
N LEU A 277 2.28 -38.10 -8.09
CA LEU A 277 1.29 -39.18 -8.10
C LEU A 277 1.94 -40.56 -8.25
N GLU A 278 3.01 -40.69 -9.05
CA GLU A 278 3.79 -41.94 -9.17
C GLU A 278 4.44 -42.35 -7.84
N VAL A 279 5.06 -41.39 -7.14
CA VAL A 279 5.64 -41.59 -5.81
C VAL A 279 4.55 -41.98 -4.81
N LYS A 280 3.38 -41.32 -4.83
CA LYS A 280 2.22 -41.73 -4.02
C LYS A 280 1.85 -43.19 -4.27
N ALA A 281 1.72 -43.59 -5.53
CA ALA A 281 1.31 -44.96 -5.89
C ALA A 281 2.33 -46.02 -5.44
N LYS A 282 3.63 -45.68 -5.51
CA LYS A 282 4.73 -46.57 -5.13
C LYS A 282 4.85 -46.81 -3.61
N TYR A 283 4.47 -45.84 -2.78
CA TYR A 283 4.59 -45.89 -1.32
C TYR A 283 3.26 -45.65 -0.57
N GLU A 284 2.13 -46.00 -1.19
CA GLU A 284 0.78 -45.80 -0.65
C GLU A 284 0.56 -46.32 0.80
N PRO A 285 1.10 -47.49 1.21
CA PRO A 285 0.94 -47.98 2.59
C PRO A 285 1.49 -47.01 3.63
N ASP A 286 2.60 -46.34 3.32
CA ASP A 286 3.35 -45.46 4.22
C ASP A 286 2.94 -43.97 4.10
N MET A 287 2.00 -43.67 3.19
CA MET A 287 1.51 -42.31 2.98
C MET A 287 0.75 -41.76 4.20
N VAL A 288 1.19 -40.60 4.67
CA VAL A 288 0.56 -39.82 5.75
C VAL A 288 -0.41 -38.77 5.21
N VAL A 289 -1.39 -38.37 6.04
CA VAL A 289 -2.45 -37.42 5.64
C VAL A 289 -1.91 -36.08 5.14
N GLY A 290 -0.80 -35.61 5.72
CA GLY A 290 -0.14 -34.39 5.25
C GLY A 290 0.38 -34.47 3.81
N GLY A 291 0.78 -35.65 3.34
CA GLY A 291 1.20 -35.88 1.95
C GLY A 291 0.01 -35.84 0.99
N TYR A 292 -1.09 -36.52 1.35
CA TYR A 292 -2.34 -36.44 0.58
C TYR A 292 -2.87 -35.01 0.48
N ALA A 293 -2.87 -34.26 1.58
CA ALA A 293 -3.33 -32.88 1.61
C ALA A 293 -2.49 -31.96 0.70
N ALA A 294 -1.18 -32.23 0.54
CA ALA A 294 -0.32 -31.53 -0.41
C ALA A 294 -0.63 -31.90 -1.86
N LEU A 295 -0.87 -33.19 -2.14
CA LEU A 295 -1.27 -33.66 -3.48
C LEU A 295 -2.64 -33.14 -3.91
N ILE A 296 -3.62 -33.09 -3.00
CA ILE A 296 -4.94 -32.51 -3.27
C ILE A 296 -4.78 -31.06 -3.73
N ASN A 297 -3.97 -30.27 -3.02
CA ASN A 297 -3.74 -28.88 -3.38
C ASN A 297 -3.02 -28.76 -4.74
N LEU A 298 -2.04 -29.63 -5.02
CA LEU A 298 -1.35 -29.68 -6.30
C LEU A 298 -2.32 -30.00 -7.45
N CYS A 299 -3.13 -31.05 -7.30
CA CYS A 299 -4.13 -31.43 -8.30
C CYS A 299 -5.13 -30.29 -8.56
N CYS A 300 -5.57 -29.58 -7.51
CA CYS A 300 -6.41 -28.40 -7.66
C CYS A 300 -5.71 -27.27 -8.43
N ARG A 301 -4.41 -27.03 -8.21
CA ARG A 301 -3.65 -26.00 -8.95
C ARG A 301 -3.47 -26.35 -10.43
N HIS A 302 -3.32 -27.63 -10.75
CA HIS A 302 -3.27 -28.15 -12.12
C HIS A 302 -4.65 -28.40 -12.75
N ASP A 303 -5.73 -27.99 -12.09
CA ASP A 303 -7.11 -28.13 -12.58
C ASP A 303 -7.55 -29.59 -12.83
N ASN A 304 -6.91 -30.54 -12.13
CA ASN A 304 -7.21 -31.97 -12.22
C ASN A 304 -8.16 -32.39 -11.08
N VAL A 305 -9.46 -32.35 -11.38
CA VAL A 305 -10.53 -32.60 -10.40
C VAL A 305 -10.61 -34.07 -9.98
N GLU A 306 -10.45 -35.00 -10.93
CA GLU A 306 -10.68 -36.43 -10.67
C GLU A 306 -9.65 -36.97 -9.67
N ASP A 307 -8.37 -36.66 -9.87
CA ASP A 307 -7.32 -37.06 -8.94
C ASP A 307 -7.45 -36.34 -7.60
N ALA A 308 -7.86 -35.06 -7.58
CA ALA A 308 -8.11 -34.33 -6.34
C ALA A 308 -9.22 -34.99 -5.49
N MET A 309 -10.30 -35.44 -6.14
CA MET A 309 -11.42 -36.12 -5.47
C MET A 309 -11.05 -37.54 -5.03
N ASN A 310 -10.35 -38.30 -5.86
CA ASN A 310 -9.85 -39.63 -5.50
C ASN A 310 -8.95 -39.58 -4.26
N LEU A 311 -7.97 -38.65 -4.25
CA LEU A 311 -7.08 -38.44 -3.10
C LEU A 311 -7.86 -38.04 -1.84
N LYS A 312 -8.92 -37.24 -1.98
CA LYS A 312 -9.78 -36.88 -0.86
C LYS A 312 -10.52 -38.09 -0.28
N GLU A 313 -11.10 -38.93 -1.14
CA GLU A 313 -11.78 -40.15 -0.70
C GLU A 313 -10.82 -41.11 0.01
N GLU A 314 -9.59 -41.23 -0.48
CA GLU A 314 -8.55 -42.05 0.16
C GLU A 314 -8.20 -41.54 1.56
N VAL A 315 -8.08 -40.22 1.74
CA VAL A 315 -7.90 -39.62 3.08
C VAL A 315 -9.07 -39.96 3.98
N PHE A 316 -10.29 -39.84 3.47
CA PHE A 316 -11.50 -40.13 4.24
C PHE A 316 -11.59 -41.61 4.65
N ARG A 317 -11.17 -42.54 3.78
CA ARG A 317 -11.10 -43.99 4.09
C ARG A 317 -10.05 -44.31 5.15
N LYS A 318 -8.92 -43.61 5.15
CA LYS A 318 -7.85 -43.79 6.15
C LYS A 318 -8.24 -43.20 7.51
N ASP A 319 -8.76 -41.97 7.52
CA ASP A 319 -9.20 -41.29 8.73
C ASP A 319 -10.29 -40.27 8.42
N SER A 320 -11.54 -40.68 8.65
CA SER A 320 -12.73 -39.85 8.45
C SER A 320 -12.75 -38.58 9.32
N SER A 321 -12.02 -38.56 10.44
CA SER A 321 -11.99 -37.43 11.37
C SER A 321 -11.09 -36.28 10.89
N VAL A 322 -10.19 -36.52 9.94
CA VAL A 322 -9.22 -35.50 9.52
C VAL A 322 -9.88 -34.42 8.67
N ALA A 323 -9.74 -33.19 9.12
CA ALA A 323 -10.11 -31.98 8.40
C ALA A 323 -8.96 -31.51 7.50
N LEU A 324 -9.27 -31.14 6.25
CA LEU A 324 -8.37 -30.31 5.46
C LEU A 324 -8.37 -28.88 6.03
N ASP A 325 -7.35 -28.10 5.72
CA ASP A 325 -7.36 -26.67 6.08
C ASP A 325 -8.28 -25.86 5.16
N THR A 326 -8.61 -24.64 5.60
CA THR A 326 -9.50 -23.71 4.88
C THR A 326 -9.05 -23.49 3.44
N SER A 327 -7.74 -23.37 3.19
CA SER A 327 -7.21 -23.09 1.85
C SER A 327 -7.48 -24.26 0.89
N LYS A 328 -7.25 -25.50 1.34
CA LYS A 328 -7.49 -26.71 0.55
C LYS A 328 -8.97 -26.93 0.24
N TYR A 329 -9.86 -26.69 1.21
CA TYR A 329 -11.29 -26.73 0.95
C TYR A 329 -11.73 -25.71 -0.10
N LEU A 330 -11.23 -24.47 0.00
CA LEU A 330 -11.51 -23.44 -0.99
C LEU A 330 -10.98 -23.80 -2.39
N ALA A 331 -9.79 -24.41 -2.46
CA ALA A 331 -9.20 -24.88 -3.71
C ALA A 331 -10.08 -25.97 -4.37
N LEU A 332 -10.58 -26.93 -3.59
CA LEU A 332 -11.51 -27.95 -4.06
C LEU A 332 -12.82 -27.33 -4.56
N VAL A 333 -13.46 -26.44 -3.79
CA VAL A 333 -14.70 -25.76 -4.19
C VAL A 333 -14.50 -24.97 -5.49
N LYS A 334 -13.36 -24.27 -5.63
CA LYS A 334 -13.01 -23.52 -6.84
C LYS A 334 -12.92 -24.41 -8.08
N VAL A 335 -12.22 -25.54 -7.97
CA VAL A 335 -11.95 -26.44 -9.08
C VAL A 335 -13.21 -27.25 -9.45
N LEU A 336 -13.94 -27.76 -8.47
CA LEU A 336 -15.23 -28.43 -8.69
C LEU A 336 -16.25 -27.49 -9.35
N GLY A 337 -16.34 -26.24 -8.88
CA GLY A 337 -17.19 -25.23 -9.49
C GLY A 337 -16.79 -24.90 -10.94
N LYS A 338 -15.50 -24.90 -11.26
CA LYS A 338 -14.99 -24.65 -12.63
C LYS A 338 -15.35 -25.77 -13.61
N HIS A 339 -15.41 -27.01 -13.16
CA HIS A 339 -15.74 -28.18 -13.98
C HIS A 339 -17.23 -28.56 -13.94
N GLY A 340 -18.09 -27.69 -13.39
CA GLY A 340 -19.54 -27.94 -13.33
C GLY A 340 -19.96 -29.07 -12.37
N ARG A 341 -19.06 -29.57 -11.52
CA ARG A 341 -19.34 -30.59 -10.50
C ARG A 341 -19.93 -29.94 -9.24
N LEU A 342 -21.10 -29.34 -9.42
CA LEU A 342 -21.76 -28.48 -8.44
C LEU A 342 -22.16 -29.21 -7.16
N GLU A 343 -22.75 -30.40 -7.27
CA GLU A 343 -23.16 -31.20 -6.12
C GLU A 343 -21.97 -31.57 -5.24
N ASP A 344 -20.85 -31.93 -5.86
CA ASP A 344 -19.61 -32.22 -5.14
C ASP A 344 -19.09 -30.96 -4.43
N ALA A 345 -19.08 -29.81 -5.09
CA ALA A 345 -18.69 -28.55 -4.48
C ALA A 345 -19.56 -28.19 -3.26
N ILE A 346 -20.87 -28.44 -3.33
CA ILE A 346 -21.81 -28.24 -2.21
C ILE A 346 -21.52 -29.23 -1.08
N ASN A 347 -21.21 -30.48 -1.40
CA ASN A 347 -20.83 -31.49 -0.39
C ASN A 347 -19.52 -31.10 0.32
N ILE A 348 -18.55 -30.51 -0.39
CA ILE A 348 -17.35 -29.96 0.23
C ILE A 348 -17.69 -28.81 1.21
N LEU A 349 -18.63 -27.92 0.85
CA LEU A 349 -19.07 -26.84 1.74
C LEU A 349 -19.79 -27.39 2.99
N LYS A 350 -20.62 -28.43 2.83
CA LYS A 350 -21.29 -29.13 3.96
C LYS A 350 -20.25 -29.72 4.91
N GLU A 351 -19.26 -30.43 4.37
CA GLU A 351 -18.18 -31.00 5.19
C GLU A 351 -17.37 -29.91 5.90
N MET A 352 -17.09 -28.79 5.23
CA MET A 352 -16.40 -27.65 5.83
C MET A 352 -17.21 -27.06 7.00
N LYS A 353 -18.55 -27.13 6.95
CA LYS A 353 -19.42 -26.77 8.07
C LYS A 353 -19.44 -27.83 9.16
N GLU A 354 -19.56 -29.10 8.83
CA GLU A 354 -19.60 -30.23 9.77
C GLU A 354 -18.32 -30.37 10.59
N LYS A 355 -17.17 -30.07 9.98
CA LYS A 355 -15.85 -30.10 10.64
C LYS A 355 -15.47 -28.78 11.31
N ASP A 356 -16.41 -27.84 11.43
CA ASP A 356 -16.25 -26.53 12.09
C ASP A 356 -14.97 -25.78 11.65
N ILE A 357 -14.72 -25.75 10.33
CA ILE A 357 -13.53 -25.10 9.78
C ILE A 357 -13.62 -23.58 9.99
N PRO A 358 -12.56 -22.93 10.52
CA PRO A 358 -12.60 -21.51 10.83
C PRO A 358 -12.77 -20.66 9.58
N ILE A 359 -13.81 -19.83 9.58
CA ILE A 359 -14.08 -18.84 8.54
C ILE A 359 -13.47 -17.50 8.96
N LYS A 360 -12.62 -16.94 8.09
CA LYS A 360 -12.04 -15.60 8.24
C LYS A 360 -12.54 -14.69 7.12
N ASP A 361 -12.29 -13.38 7.23
CA ASP A 361 -12.65 -12.43 6.16
C ASP A 361 -11.98 -12.77 4.81
N THR A 362 -10.79 -13.38 4.84
CA THR A 362 -10.10 -13.91 3.66
C THR A 362 -10.87 -15.07 3.01
N THR A 363 -11.56 -15.90 3.80
CA THR A 363 -12.43 -16.97 3.31
C THR A 363 -13.65 -16.42 2.58
N VAL A 364 -14.29 -15.39 3.14
CA VAL A 364 -15.45 -14.71 2.51
C VAL A 364 -15.03 -14.05 1.19
N THR A 365 -13.86 -13.44 1.17
CA THR A 365 -13.27 -12.87 -0.06
C THR A 365 -12.99 -13.95 -1.11
N SER A 366 -12.53 -15.13 -0.68
CA SER A 366 -12.31 -16.27 -1.58
C SER A 366 -13.63 -16.81 -2.15
N PHE A 367 -14.70 -16.90 -1.36
CA PHE A 367 -16.04 -17.26 -1.87
C PHE A 367 -16.53 -16.27 -2.91
N PHE A 368 -16.35 -14.97 -2.69
CA PHE A 368 -16.64 -13.96 -3.70
C PHE A 368 -15.87 -14.20 -5.00
N HIS A 369 -14.56 -14.46 -4.94
CA HIS A 369 -13.76 -14.72 -6.14
C HIS A 369 -14.20 -16.00 -6.88
N ILE A 370 -14.55 -17.07 -6.16
CA ILE A 370 -15.05 -18.32 -6.77
C ILE A 370 -16.38 -18.06 -7.50
N LEU A 371 -17.33 -17.42 -6.83
CA LEU A 371 -18.63 -17.08 -7.42
C LEU A 371 -18.48 -16.11 -8.59
N ASN A 372 -17.62 -15.09 -8.47
CA ASN A 372 -17.39 -14.12 -9.53
C ASN A 372 -16.74 -14.76 -10.76
N ALA A 373 -15.82 -15.71 -10.57
CA ALA A 373 -15.23 -16.47 -11.67
C ALA A 373 -16.29 -17.31 -12.41
N ALA A 374 -17.23 -17.94 -11.69
CA ALA A 374 -18.35 -18.65 -12.31
C ALA A 374 -19.32 -17.69 -13.02
N ALA A 375 -19.56 -16.52 -12.45
CA ALA A 375 -20.38 -15.48 -13.08
C ALA A 375 -19.78 -14.98 -14.40
N MET A 376 -18.46 -14.79 -14.45
CA MET A 376 -17.74 -14.39 -15.67
C MET A 376 -17.78 -15.45 -16.78
N ARG A 377 -18.00 -16.72 -16.42
CA ARG A 377 -18.25 -17.82 -17.38
C ARG A 377 -19.72 -17.95 -17.80
N GLY A 378 -20.62 -17.16 -17.23
CA GLY A 378 -22.06 -17.23 -17.51
C GLY A 378 -22.78 -18.42 -16.84
N GLU A 379 -22.21 -19.00 -15.79
CA GLU A 379 -22.77 -20.19 -15.13
C GLU A 379 -23.82 -19.82 -14.06
N VAL A 380 -25.04 -19.50 -14.50
CA VAL A 380 -26.12 -19.00 -13.62
C VAL A 380 -26.47 -19.99 -12.50
N GLU A 381 -26.62 -21.27 -12.83
CA GLU A 381 -27.00 -22.32 -11.87
C GLU A 381 -25.92 -22.52 -10.80
N THR A 382 -24.66 -22.63 -11.21
CA THR A 382 -23.50 -22.76 -10.31
C THR A 382 -23.43 -21.59 -9.33
N VAL A 383 -23.58 -20.35 -9.81
CA VAL A 383 -23.53 -19.15 -8.95
C VAL A 383 -24.69 -19.17 -7.94
N ASN A 384 -25.92 -19.44 -8.39
CA ASN A 384 -27.10 -19.43 -7.53
C ASN A 384 -27.03 -20.51 -6.44
N GLN A 385 -26.73 -21.76 -6.80
CA GLN A 385 -26.71 -22.86 -5.83
C GLN A 385 -25.53 -22.77 -4.87
N LEU A 386 -24.33 -22.40 -5.33
CA LEU A 386 -23.18 -22.20 -4.44
C LEU A 386 -23.43 -21.04 -3.47
N HIS A 387 -23.99 -19.92 -3.95
CA HIS A 387 -24.32 -18.79 -3.10
C HIS A 387 -25.34 -19.15 -2.03
N GLU A 388 -26.46 -19.79 -2.40
CA GLU A 388 -27.47 -20.25 -1.44
C GLU A 388 -26.88 -21.28 -0.46
N SER A 389 -26.04 -22.22 -0.92
CA SER A 389 -25.36 -23.19 -0.06
C SER A 389 -24.44 -22.54 0.97
N ILE A 390 -23.65 -21.55 0.56
CA ILE A 390 -22.75 -20.80 1.47
C ILE A 390 -23.54 -20.09 2.57
N LEU A 391 -24.69 -19.49 2.22
CA LEU A 391 -25.51 -18.75 3.18
C LEU A 391 -26.33 -19.66 4.10
N THR A 392 -26.97 -20.70 3.54
CA THR A 392 -27.78 -21.67 4.31
C THR A 392 -26.96 -22.47 5.30
N LEU A 393 -25.72 -22.82 4.95
CA LEU A 393 -24.77 -23.46 5.86
C LEU A 393 -24.20 -22.51 6.92
N GLY A 394 -24.49 -21.21 6.83
CA GLY A 394 -23.98 -20.19 7.74
C GLY A 394 -22.47 -19.99 7.65
N LEU A 395 -21.87 -20.30 6.49
CA LEU A 395 -20.44 -20.11 6.24
C LEU A 395 -20.10 -18.64 6.02
N ALA A 396 -21.04 -17.84 5.51
CA ALA A 396 -20.88 -16.40 5.38
C ALA A 396 -22.21 -15.66 5.62
N LYS A 397 -22.11 -14.39 6.03
CA LYS A 397 -23.28 -13.49 6.10
C LYS A 397 -23.50 -12.82 4.74
N PRO A 398 -24.75 -12.53 4.36
CA PRO A 398 -25.04 -11.83 3.12
C PRO A 398 -24.42 -10.43 3.13
N SER A 399 -23.57 -10.16 2.13
CA SER A 399 -22.91 -8.88 1.91
C SER A 399 -23.09 -8.45 0.45
N ALA A 400 -23.00 -7.14 0.18
CA ALA A 400 -23.14 -6.64 -1.19
C ALA A 400 -22.12 -7.28 -2.15
N ASN A 401 -20.89 -7.53 -1.67
CA ASN A 401 -19.85 -8.19 -2.46
C ASN A 401 -20.20 -9.65 -2.72
N LEU A 402 -20.59 -10.42 -1.71
CA LEU A 402 -20.91 -11.85 -1.88
C LEU A 402 -22.13 -12.07 -2.78
N CYS A 403 -23.10 -11.15 -2.77
CA CYS A 403 -24.28 -11.20 -3.62
C CYS A 403 -24.05 -10.60 -5.02
N SER A 404 -22.97 -9.83 -5.26
CA SER A 404 -22.67 -9.21 -6.56
C SER A 404 -22.58 -10.19 -7.74
N PRO A 405 -21.99 -11.39 -7.60
CA PRO A 405 -21.93 -12.38 -8.67
C PRO A 405 -23.30 -12.83 -9.21
N LEU A 406 -24.35 -12.82 -8.37
CA LEU A 406 -25.73 -13.18 -8.78
C LEU A 406 -26.26 -12.23 -9.87
N ILE A 407 -25.86 -10.95 -9.83
CA ILE A 407 -26.25 -9.97 -10.85
C ILE A 407 -25.24 -10.02 -12.00
N THR A 408 -23.95 -10.16 -11.67
CA THR A 408 -22.85 -10.16 -12.66
C THR A 408 -23.06 -11.22 -13.74
N VAL A 409 -23.50 -12.43 -13.37
CA VAL A 409 -23.72 -13.52 -14.34
C VAL A 409 -24.76 -13.19 -15.42
N HIS A 410 -25.78 -12.39 -15.09
CA HIS A 410 -26.79 -11.95 -16.05
C HIS A 410 -26.30 -10.76 -16.88
N LEU A 411 -25.51 -9.86 -16.27
CA LEU A 411 -24.87 -8.75 -16.99
C LEU A 411 -23.88 -9.23 -18.06
N GLU A 412 -23.11 -10.29 -17.79
CA GLU A 412 -22.18 -10.88 -18.77
C GLU A 412 -22.89 -11.60 -19.92
N LYS A 413 -24.13 -12.05 -19.69
CA LYS A 413 -25.00 -12.64 -20.73
C LYS A 413 -25.81 -11.60 -21.51
N ASP A 414 -25.68 -10.32 -21.17
CA ASP A 414 -26.54 -9.24 -21.66
C ASP A 414 -28.05 -9.46 -21.40
N ASP A 415 -28.40 -10.33 -20.44
CA ASP A 415 -29.79 -10.57 -20.00
C ASP A 415 -30.18 -9.57 -18.90
N VAL A 416 -30.47 -8.34 -19.33
CA VAL A 416 -30.82 -7.22 -18.46
C VAL A 416 -32.13 -7.43 -17.68
N PRO A 417 -33.20 -8.02 -18.25
CA PRO A 417 -34.41 -8.35 -17.48
C PRO A 417 -34.10 -9.27 -16.29
N ALA A 418 -33.34 -10.36 -16.52
CA ALA A 418 -32.98 -11.27 -15.45
C ALA A 418 -32.05 -10.61 -14.41
N ALA A 419 -31.12 -9.74 -14.84
CA ALA A 419 -30.26 -8.97 -13.94
C ALA A 419 -31.05 -8.05 -12.99
N LEU A 420 -32.11 -7.42 -13.49
CA LEU A 420 -33.01 -6.59 -12.69
C LEU A 420 -33.80 -7.45 -11.70
N GLU A 421 -34.40 -8.56 -12.13
CA GLU A 421 -35.12 -9.45 -11.21
C GLU A 421 -34.19 -10.02 -10.12
N ALA A 422 -32.98 -10.45 -10.50
CA ALA A 422 -31.98 -10.94 -9.55
C ALA A 422 -31.59 -9.87 -8.50
N THR A 423 -31.53 -8.60 -8.91
CA THR A 423 -31.29 -7.48 -7.99
C THR A 423 -32.45 -7.28 -7.01
N ILE A 424 -33.69 -7.35 -7.50
CA ILE A 424 -34.91 -7.23 -6.71
C ILE A 424 -35.01 -8.39 -5.70
N ASP A 425 -34.76 -9.62 -6.16
CA ASP A 425 -34.81 -10.82 -5.33
C ASP A 425 -33.73 -10.82 -4.26
N CYS A 426 -32.51 -10.37 -4.60
CA CYS A 426 -31.44 -10.17 -3.64
C CYS A 426 -31.82 -9.15 -2.55
N CYS A 427 -32.54 -8.08 -2.92
CA CYS A 427 -33.03 -7.11 -1.95
C CYS A 427 -34.07 -7.71 -1.01
N LYS A 428 -35.05 -8.44 -1.56
CA LYS A 428 -36.10 -9.09 -0.77
C LYS A 428 -35.55 -10.15 0.18
N LYS A 429 -34.61 -10.98 -0.29
CA LYS A 429 -34.04 -12.08 0.51
C LYS A 429 -33.01 -11.59 1.52
N TYR A 430 -32.14 -10.66 1.14
CA TYR A 430 -30.94 -10.33 1.91
C TYR A 430 -30.85 -8.86 2.34
N GLY A 431 -31.76 -7.99 1.91
CA GLY A 431 -31.72 -6.55 2.17
C GLY A 431 -30.51 -5.86 1.53
N LYS A 432 -29.95 -6.44 0.46
CA LYS A 432 -28.79 -5.90 -0.28
C LYS A 432 -29.19 -5.66 -1.73
N ILE A 433 -28.70 -4.56 -2.29
CA ILE A 433 -28.94 -4.18 -3.70
C ILE A 433 -27.57 -4.04 -4.40
N PRO A 434 -26.93 -5.16 -4.79
CA PRO A 434 -25.63 -5.15 -5.46
C PRO A 434 -25.76 -4.64 -6.88
N ARG A 435 -24.68 -4.09 -7.45
CA ARG A 435 -24.52 -3.80 -8.90
C ARG A 435 -25.64 -2.97 -9.56
N LEU A 436 -26.53 -2.32 -8.79
CA LEU A 436 -27.68 -1.55 -9.30
C LEU A 436 -27.29 -0.55 -10.39
N HIS A 437 -26.21 0.22 -10.16
CA HIS A 437 -25.78 1.23 -11.12
C HIS A 437 -25.43 0.62 -12.48
N ASP A 438 -24.81 -0.55 -12.51
CA ASP A 438 -24.45 -1.20 -13.78
C ASP A 438 -25.69 -1.75 -14.50
N VAL A 439 -26.66 -2.28 -13.75
CA VAL A 439 -27.98 -2.67 -14.30
C VAL A 439 -28.69 -1.46 -14.91
N LEU A 440 -28.69 -0.31 -14.22
CA LEU A 440 -29.28 0.93 -14.74
C LEU A 440 -28.58 1.43 -16.01
N CYS A 441 -27.24 1.38 -16.05
CA CYS A 441 -26.49 1.72 -17.27
C CYS A 441 -26.90 0.83 -18.46
N ARG A 442 -26.94 -0.50 -18.27
CA ARG A 442 -27.34 -1.43 -19.34
C ARG A 442 -28.80 -1.24 -19.78
N LEU A 443 -29.72 -0.97 -18.85
CA LEU A 443 -31.12 -0.64 -19.18
C LEU A 443 -31.23 0.61 -20.07
N ILE A 444 -30.44 1.64 -19.75
CA ILE A 444 -30.42 2.89 -20.50
C ILE A 444 -29.79 2.68 -21.88
N GLU A 445 -28.71 1.91 -21.99
CA GLU A 445 -28.05 1.57 -23.26
C GLU A 445 -28.98 0.80 -24.21
N GLN A 446 -29.70 -0.19 -23.70
CA GLN A 446 -30.68 -0.97 -24.48
C GLN A 446 -31.95 -0.17 -24.82
N GLY A 447 -32.20 0.95 -24.13
CA GLY A 447 -33.37 1.80 -24.38
C GLY A 447 -34.69 1.21 -23.90
N ASN A 448 -34.67 0.25 -22.97
CA ASN A 448 -35.89 -0.38 -22.46
C ASN A 448 -36.55 0.49 -21.39
N THR A 449 -37.51 1.31 -21.80
CA THR A 449 -38.20 2.28 -20.92
C THR A 449 -39.04 1.63 -19.83
N ASP A 450 -39.67 0.49 -20.13
CA ASP A 450 -40.59 -0.18 -19.21
C ASP A 450 -39.83 -0.81 -18.03
N LEU A 451 -38.73 -1.51 -18.32
CA LEU A 451 -37.86 -2.07 -17.30
C LEU A 451 -37.11 -0.98 -16.51
N LEU A 452 -36.76 0.13 -17.17
CA LEU A 452 -36.17 1.27 -16.49
C LEU A 452 -37.17 1.88 -15.50
N GLN A 453 -38.44 2.07 -15.87
CA GLN A 453 -39.47 2.54 -14.95
C GLN A 453 -39.67 1.58 -13.77
N LYS A 454 -39.73 0.26 -14.04
CA LYS A 454 -39.79 -0.75 -12.98
C LYS A 454 -38.60 -0.65 -12.02
N ALA A 455 -37.39 -0.44 -12.53
CA ALA A 455 -36.20 -0.23 -11.71
C ALA A 455 -36.30 1.07 -10.88
N MET A 456 -36.81 2.16 -11.47
CA MET A 456 -37.03 3.42 -10.74
C MET A 456 -38.03 3.25 -9.60
N ASP A 457 -39.16 2.59 -9.85
CA ASP A 457 -40.20 2.36 -8.84
C ASP A 457 -39.64 1.53 -7.67
N PHE A 458 -38.87 0.48 -7.99
CA PHE A 458 -38.18 -0.34 -7.00
C PHE A 458 -37.17 0.45 -6.16
N VAL A 459 -36.28 1.23 -6.79
CA VAL A 459 -35.27 2.01 -6.07
C VAL A 459 -35.91 3.13 -5.24
N SER A 460 -37.00 3.73 -5.76
CA SER A 460 -37.78 4.72 -5.03
C SER A 460 -38.39 4.14 -3.76
N GLN A 461 -38.98 2.94 -3.85
CA GLN A 461 -39.56 2.24 -2.70
C GLN A 461 -38.51 1.89 -1.63
N GLU A 462 -37.33 1.40 -2.04
CA GLU A 462 -36.31 0.90 -1.10
C GLU A 462 -35.37 1.99 -0.56
N ARG A 463 -35.01 3.00 -1.36
CA ARG A 463 -33.99 4.03 -1.02
C ARG A 463 -34.52 5.46 -1.00
N GLY A 464 -35.79 5.66 -1.36
CA GLY A 464 -36.43 6.96 -1.50
C GLY A 464 -36.17 7.65 -2.84
N GLU A 465 -37.11 8.50 -3.26
CA GLU A 465 -37.11 9.21 -4.54
C GLU A 465 -35.82 9.98 -4.81
N MET A 466 -35.29 10.73 -3.83
CA MET A 466 -34.06 11.51 -4.02
C MET A 466 -32.86 10.63 -4.35
N THR A 467 -32.73 9.46 -3.71
CA THR A 467 -31.61 8.55 -3.97
C THR A 467 -31.73 7.92 -5.35
N MET A 468 -32.96 7.55 -5.73
CA MET A 468 -33.29 7.06 -7.07
C MET A 468 -32.91 8.08 -8.15
N LEU A 469 -33.26 9.36 -7.99
CA LEU A 469 -32.89 10.42 -8.94
C LEU A 469 -31.38 10.50 -9.15
N TYR A 470 -30.58 10.40 -8.08
CA TYR A 470 -29.12 10.35 -8.19
C TYR A 470 -28.61 9.07 -8.86
N ASP A 471 -29.16 7.90 -8.52
CA ASP A 471 -28.78 6.62 -9.15
C ASP A 471 -29.01 6.67 -10.67
N ILE A 472 -30.14 7.22 -11.11
CA ILE A 472 -30.49 7.40 -12.53
C ILE A 472 -29.67 8.51 -13.20
N PHE A 473 -29.45 9.64 -12.52
CA PHE A 473 -28.59 10.72 -13.00
C PHE A 473 -27.19 10.22 -13.35
N PHE A 474 -26.55 9.47 -12.44
CA PHE A 474 -25.23 8.90 -12.67
C PHE A 474 -25.22 7.84 -13.78
N ALA A 475 -26.31 7.07 -13.93
CA ALA A 475 -26.42 6.10 -15.01
C ALA A 475 -26.56 6.79 -16.39
N PHE A 476 -27.34 7.87 -16.50
CA PHE A 476 -27.40 8.67 -17.73
C PHE A 476 -26.07 9.37 -18.06
N LEU A 477 -25.34 9.85 -17.04
CA LEU A 477 -24.00 10.41 -17.23
C LEU A 477 -23.02 9.36 -17.79
N ASN A 478 -22.97 8.16 -17.18
CA ASN A 478 -22.06 7.10 -17.60
C ASN A 478 -22.36 6.58 -19.01
N THR A 479 -23.62 6.66 -19.45
CA THR A 479 -24.07 6.23 -20.80
C THR A 479 -23.99 7.33 -21.85
N GLY A 480 -23.49 8.53 -21.52
CA GLY A 480 -23.35 9.66 -22.45
C GLY A 480 -24.65 10.38 -22.80
N LYS A 481 -25.76 10.07 -22.11
CA LYS A 481 -27.07 10.69 -22.31
C LYS A 481 -27.22 11.97 -21.46
N TYR A 482 -26.40 12.96 -21.80
CA TYR A 482 -26.23 14.20 -21.03
C TYR A 482 -27.50 15.06 -20.95
N LYS A 483 -28.38 15.03 -21.96
CA LYS A 483 -29.62 15.82 -21.97
C LYS A 483 -30.61 15.31 -20.94
N GLU A 484 -30.74 14.00 -20.83
CA GLU A 484 -31.58 13.31 -19.86
C GLU A 484 -31.03 13.50 -18.44
N ALA A 485 -29.71 13.37 -18.26
CA ALA A 485 -29.04 13.65 -16.99
C ALA A 485 -29.30 15.09 -16.49
N LYS A 486 -29.20 16.07 -17.40
CA LYS A 486 -29.45 17.49 -17.07
C LYS A 486 -30.88 17.76 -16.61
N LYS A 487 -31.88 17.12 -17.23
CA LYS A 487 -33.29 17.23 -16.80
C LYS A 487 -33.50 16.75 -15.36
N ILE A 488 -32.77 15.71 -14.95
CA ILE A 488 -32.90 15.14 -13.60
C ILE A 488 -32.31 16.09 -12.56
N ILE A 489 -31.10 16.61 -12.80
CA ILE A 489 -30.44 17.49 -11.82
C ILE A 489 -31.13 18.85 -11.68
N GLU A 490 -31.79 19.33 -12.74
CA GLU A 490 -32.58 20.57 -12.72
C GLU A 490 -33.97 20.40 -12.07
N THR A 491 -34.32 19.20 -11.58
CA THR A 491 -35.58 18.96 -10.87
C THR A 491 -35.66 19.84 -9.62
N PRO A 492 -36.71 20.68 -9.47
CA PRO A 492 -36.84 21.57 -8.33
C PRO A 492 -36.83 20.83 -7.00
N GLY A 493 -36.03 21.31 -6.04
CA GLY A 493 -35.94 20.74 -4.69
C GLY A 493 -34.83 19.70 -4.50
N LEU A 494 -34.08 19.34 -5.55
CA LEU A 494 -32.91 18.46 -5.42
C LEU A 494 -31.74 19.21 -4.75
N ARG A 495 -31.16 18.62 -3.70
CA ARG A 495 -30.00 19.16 -2.98
C ARG A 495 -28.77 18.32 -3.22
N ALA A 496 -27.60 18.94 -3.23
CA ALA A 496 -26.31 18.25 -3.35
C ALA A 496 -26.11 17.23 -2.23
N ARG A 497 -25.64 16.03 -2.59
CA ARG A 497 -25.19 15.00 -1.65
C ARG A 497 -23.69 14.74 -1.85
N PRO A 498 -22.81 15.36 -1.05
CA PRO A 498 -21.36 15.30 -1.25
C PRO A 498 -20.82 13.88 -1.39
N GLY A 499 -21.22 12.95 -0.52
CA GLY A 499 -20.75 11.56 -0.58
C GLY A 499 -21.14 10.79 -1.85
N ARG A 500 -22.28 11.15 -2.47
CA ARG A 500 -22.74 10.52 -3.72
C ARG A 500 -22.02 11.10 -4.94
N LEU A 501 -21.84 12.42 -4.95
CA LEU A 501 -21.04 13.11 -5.97
C LEU A 501 -19.59 12.64 -5.92
N GLN A 502 -19.00 12.52 -4.72
CA GLN A 502 -17.67 11.97 -4.51
C GLN A 502 -17.56 10.55 -5.05
N TRP A 503 -18.49 9.65 -4.71
CA TRP A 503 -18.45 8.27 -5.18
C TRP A 503 -18.41 8.17 -6.71
N PHE A 504 -19.25 8.94 -7.42
CA PHE A 504 -19.27 8.93 -8.88
C PHE A 504 -18.03 9.61 -9.49
N ALA A 505 -17.54 10.69 -8.88
CA ALA A 505 -16.32 11.36 -9.31
C ALA A 505 -15.09 10.44 -9.16
N GLU A 506 -14.96 9.73 -8.04
CA GLU A 506 -13.91 8.73 -7.82
C GLU A 506 -14.02 7.57 -8.81
N LYS A 507 -15.24 7.13 -9.15
CA LYS A 507 -15.48 6.14 -10.21
C LYS A 507 -14.98 6.63 -11.57
N CYS A 508 -15.29 7.88 -11.95
CA CYS A 508 -14.81 8.48 -13.20
C CYS A 508 -13.28 8.61 -13.20
N ILE A 509 -12.68 8.98 -12.07
CA ILE A 509 -11.22 9.09 -11.92
C ILE A 509 -10.56 7.72 -12.09
N ALA A 510 -11.07 6.67 -11.45
CA ALA A 510 -10.52 5.31 -11.54
C ALA A 510 -10.65 4.69 -12.94
N THR A 511 -11.68 5.08 -13.70
CA THR A 511 -11.93 4.60 -15.07
C THR A 511 -11.41 5.54 -16.16
N ASN A 512 -10.75 6.63 -15.77
CA ASN A 512 -10.24 7.68 -16.66
C ASN A 512 -11.29 8.32 -17.61
N GLN A 513 -12.53 8.50 -17.13
CA GLN A 513 -13.64 9.06 -17.91
C GLN A 513 -13.69 10.60 -17.81
N MET A 514 -12.86 11.29 -18.58
CA MET A 514 -12.74 12.76 -18.51
C MET A 514 -14.00 13.51 -18.97
N GLU A 515 -14.58 13.14 -20.12
CA GLU A 515 -15.78 13.78 -20.67
C GLU A 515 -16.98 13.67 -19.72
N THR A 516 -17.19 12.49 -19.13
CA THR A 516 -18.28 12.25 -18.18
C THR A 516 -18.13 13.11 -16.92
N LEU A 517 -16.91 13.25 -16.40
CA LEU A 517 -16.64 14.07 -15.22
C LEU A 517 -16.82 15.57 -15.53
N GLU A 518 -16.36 16.06 -16.68
CA GLU A 518 -16.59 17.45 -17.10
C GLU A 518 -18.09 17.79 -17.18
N ASN A 519 -18.86 16.93 -17.83
CA ASN A 519 -20.32 17.09 -17.94
C ASN A 519 -21.00 17.08 -16.57
N MET A 520 -20.54 16.23 -15.64
CA MET A 520 -21.04 16.22 -14.26
C MET A 520 -20.75 17.56 -13.54
N VAL A 521 -19.53 18.10 -13.67
CA VAL A 521 -19.15 19.37 -13.05
C VAL A 521 -19.97 20.53 -13.62
N GLU A 522 -20.24 20.55 -14.93
CA GLU A 522 -21.08 21.57 -15.56
C GLU A 522 -22.54 21.48 -15.07
N MET A 523 -23.13 20.28 -15.08
CA MET A 523 -24.52 20.06 -14.69
C MET A 523 -24.80 20.37 -13.21
N THR A 524 -23.80 20.23 -12.35
CA THR A 524 -23.93 20.52 -10.91
C THR A 524 -23.86 22.02 -10.58
N GLN A 525 -23.66 22.90 -11.56
CA GLN A 525 -23.58 24.35 -11.33
C GLN A 525 -24.86 24.94 -10.71
N LYS A 526 -26.03 24.46 -11.13
CA LYS A 526 -27.34 24.93 -10.63
C LYS A 526 -27.84 24.15 -9.40
N LEU A 527 -27.07 23.19 -8.91
CA LEU A 527 -27.48 22.33 -7.82
C LEU A 527 -27.31 23.05 -6.47
N PHE A 528 -28.38 23.09 -5.67
CA PHE A 528 -28.37 23.76 -4.37
C PHE A 528 -27.41 23.08 -3.38
N GLU A 529 -26.67 23.87 -2.59
CA GLU A 529 -25.67 23.42 -1.60
C GLU A 529 -24.49 22.60 -2.19
N CYS A 530 -24.21 22.72 -3.49
CA CYS A 530 -23.06 22.05 -4.11
C CYS A 530 -21.75 22.79 -3.84
N ASP A 531 -20.76 22.09 -3.27
CA ASP A 531 -19.38 22.61 -3.15
C ASP A 531 -18.71 22.57 -4.53
N ARG A 532 -18.67 23.74 -5.18
CA ARG A 532 -18.08 23.91 -6.52
C ARG A 532 -16.57 23.67 -6.53
N ASP A 533 -15.85 24.11 -5.50
CA ASP A 533 -14.40 23.84 -5.42
C ASP A 533 -14.14 22.34 -5.35
N GLN A 534 -14.95 21.58 -4.60
CA GLN A 534 -14.80 20.13 -4.54
C GLN A 534 -15.05 19.44 -5.89
N MET A 535 -16.01 19.92 -6.68
CA MET A 535 -16.26 19.39 -8.03
C MET A 535 -15.06 19.64 -8.96
N TYR A 536 -14.54 20.86 -8.95
CA TYR A 536 -13.34 21.22 -9.72
C TYR A 536 -12.08 20.49 -9.23
N TYR A 537 -11.95 20.26 -7.94
CA TYR A 537 -10.87 19.45 -7.36
C TYR A 537 -10.86 18.02 -7.93
N TYR A 538 -12.02 17.37 -8.08
CA TYR A 538 -12.08 16.04 -8.69
C TYR A 538 -11.64 16.05 -10.15
N LEU A 539 -12.03 17.09 -10.91
CA LEU A 539 -11.62 17.26 -12.30
C LEU A 539 -10.10 17.43 -12.41
N LEU A 540 -9.52 18.29 -11.57
CA LEU A 540 -8.07 18.49 -11.51
C LEU A 540 -7.31 17.23 -11.07
N LYS A 541 -7.89 16.42 -10.17
CA LYS A 541 -7.31 15.13 -9.77
C LYS A 541 -7.24 14.17 -10.96
N LEU A 542 -8.25 14.18 -11.84
CA LEU A 542 -8.22 13.42 -13.08
C LEU A 542 -7.20 13.99 -14.08
N CYS A 543 -7.12 15.31 -14.24
CA CYS A 543 -6.10 15.96 -15.08
C CYS A 543 -4.67 15.58 -14.66
N LYS A 544 -4.40 15.49 -13.35
CA LYS A 544 -3.10 15.05 -12.83
C LYS A 544 -2.77 13.60 -13.20
N ILE A 545 -3.75 12.69 -13.13
CA ILE A 545 -3.55 11.26 -13.46
C ILE A 545 -3.39 11.05 -14.97
N SER A 546 -4.18 11.77 -15.78
CA SER A 546 -4.12 11.72 -17.24
C SER A 546 -2.99 12.56 -17.84
N ASN A 547 -2.30 13.35 -17.02
CA ASN A 547 -1.28 14.32 -17.39
C ASN A 547 -1.74 15.36 -18.44
N ASP A 548 -3.03 15.73 -18.42
CA ASP A 548 -3.62 16.69 -19.35
C ASP A 548 -3.60 18.12 -18.76
N TRP A 549 -2.47 18.81 -18.95
CA TRP A 549 -2.28 20.19 -18.46
C TRP A 549 -3.19 21.21 -19.14
N ARG A 550 -3.56 20.99 -20.41
CA ARG A 550 -4.44 21.91 -21.17
C ARG A 550 -5.82 21.95 -20.55
N LYS A 551 -6.32 20.78 -20.14
CA LYS A 551 -7.60 20.70 -19.43
C LYS A 551 -7.51 21.26 -18.01
N ALA A 552 -6.38 21.11 -17.33
CA ALA A 552 -6.17 21.74 -16.03
C ALA A 552 -6.24 23.29 -16.14
N ASP A 553 -5.63 23.87 -17.16
CA ASP A 553 -5.68 25.31 -17.44
C ASP A 553 -7.10 25.77 -17.85
N ALA A 554 -7.77 25.03 -18.74
CA ALA A 554 -9.16 25.33 -19.07
C ALA A 554 -10.09 25.23 -17.85
N THR A 555 -9.80 24.31 -16.93
CA THR A 555 -10.53 24.17 -15.65
C THR A 555 -10.30 25.40 -14.78
N TRP A 556 -9.07 25.92 -14.72
CA TRP A 556 -8.73 27.15 -14.02
C TRP A 556 -9.51 28.35 -14.55
N THR A 557 -9.56 28.54 -15.87
CA THR A 557 -10.35 29.61 -16.49
C THR A 557 -11.83 29.52 -16.10
N LYS A 558 -12.41 28.31 -16.16
CA LYS A 558 -13.81 28.09 -15.76
C LYS A 558 -14.08 28.39 -14.28
N MET A 559 -13.15 28.03 -13.38
CA MET A 559 -13.27 28.36 -11.96
C MET A 559 -13.32 29.87 -11.73
N GLN A 560 -12.52 30.64 -12.47
CA GLN A 560 -12.53 32.11 -12.42
C GLN A 560 -13.83 32.71 -12.98
N GLU A 561 -14.32 32.19 -14.11
CA GLU A 561 -15.59 32.61 -14.71
C GLU A 561 -16.79 32.40 -13.77
N GLU A 562 -16.79 31.29 -13.02
CA GLU A 562 -17.81 30.99 -12.00
C GLU A 562 -17.61 31.74 -10.67
N ASN A 563 -16.54 32.55 -10.53
CA ASN A 563 -16.14 33.21 -9.28
C ASN A 563 -15.99 32.24 -8.10
N VAL A 564 -15.53 31.00 -8.37
CA VAL A 564 -15.27 30.00 -7.33
C VAL A 564 -13.96 30.35 -6.63
N ILE A 565 -14.00 30.48 -5.30
CA ILE A 565 -12.80 30.69 -4.48
C ILE A 565 -12.14 29.32 -4.25
N PRO A 566 -10.99 29.05 -4.89
CA PRO A 566 -10.36 27.74 -4.81
C PRO A 566 -9.74 27.52 -3.42
N ARG A 567 -9.87 26.31 -2.87
CA ARG A 567 -9.16 25.95 -1.63
C ARG A 567 -7.67 25.78 -1.90
N GLU A 568 -6.86 25.93 -0.86
CA GLU A 568 -5.41 25.78 -0.97
C GLU A 568 -4.98 24.43 -1.54
N THR A 569 -5.70 23.35 -1.20
CA THR A 569 -5.46 22.01 -1.73
C THR A 569 -5.69 21.93 -3.23
N THR A 570 -6.68 22.68 -3.74
CA THR A 570 -7.06 22.72 -5.15
C THR A 570 -6.05 23.54 -5.95
N LEU A 571 -5.63 24.69 -5.42
CA LEU A 571 -4.56 25.52 -6.00
C LEU A 571 -3.23 24.76 -6.06
N ARG A 572 -2.87 24.04 -4.99
CA ARG A 572 -1.69 23.18 -4.96
C ARG A 572 -1.75 22.08 -6.01
N LEU A 573 -2.89 21.39 -6.12
CA LEU A 573 -3.08 20.33 -7.11
C LEU A 573 -2.95 20.85 -8.55
N LEU A 574 -3.53 22.02 -8.85
CA LEU A 574 -3.42 22.67 -10.14
C LEU A 574 -1.99 23.11 -10.44
N ALA A 575 -1.32 23.73 -9.46
CA ALA A 575 0.07 24.16 -9.58
C ALA A 575 1.02 22.99 -9.82
N ASP A 576 0.86 21.87 -9.09
CA ASP A 576 1.61 20.64 -9.33
C ASP A 576 1.43 20.13 -10.76
N THR A 577 0.19 20.13 -11.25
CA THR A 577 -0.14 19.62 -12.59
C THR A 577 0.46 20.47 -13.70
N LEU A 578 0.44 21.80 -13.55
CA LEU A 578 1.05 22.74 -14.50
C LEU A 578 2.59 22.69 -14.47
N LYS A 579 3.18 22.67 -13.26
CA LYS A 579 4.65 22.61 -13.08
C LYS A 579 5.25 21.32 -13.63
N ASN A 580 4.61 20.17 -13.39
CA ASN A 580 5.07 18.89 -13.93
C ASN A 580 5.09 18.84 -15.47
N ASN A 581 4.32 19.72 -16.13
CA ASN A 581 4.27 19.85 -17.58
C ASN A 581 5.02 21.08 -18.12
N GLY A 582 5.84 21.73 -17.28
CA GLY A 582 6.66 22.88 -17.66
C GLY A 582 5.85 24.13 -18.04
N GLN A 583 4.61 24.27 -17.57
CA GLN A 583 3.76 25.44 -17.80
C GLN A 583 3.89 26.44 -16.65
N GLU A 584 3.75 27.73 -16.96
CA GLU A 584 3.72 28.79 -15.93
C GLU A 584 2.44 28.67 -15.10
N VAL A 585 2.57 28.87 -13.78
CA VAL A 585 1.42 28.87 -12.87
C VAL A 585 0.84 30.28 -12.80
N PRO A 586 -0.41 30.52 -13.23
CA PRO A 586 -0.97 31.87 -13.37
C PRO A 586 -1.44 32.50 -12.06
N PHE A 587 -1.11 31.91 -10.91
CA PHE A 587 -1.52 32.35 -9.58
C PHE A 587 -0.44 32.05 -8.54
N ASP A 588 -0.50 32.75 -7.43
CA ASP A 588 0.36 32.49 -6.28
C ASP A 588 -0.02 31.15 -5.64
N VAL A 589 0.90 30.20 -5.66
CA VAL A 589 0.70 28.88 -5.05
C VAL A 589 0.69 29.06 -3.54
N PRO A 590 -0.42 28.73 -2.83
CA PRO A 590 -0.50 28.88 -1.38
C PRO A 590 0.64 28.12 -0.71
N GLU A 591 1.48 28.85 0.02
CA GLU A 591 2.57 28.28 0.81
C GLU A 591 2.01 27.61 2.06
N ILE A 592 2.62 26.51 2.50
CA ILE A 592 2.22 25.83 3.75
C ILE A 592 2.64 26.71 4.92
N TRP A 593 1.75 27.58 5.38
CA TRP A 593 1.94 28.37 6.59
C TRP A 593 0.97 27.81 7.63
N TYR A 594 1.49 27.07 8.62
CA TYR A 594 0.74 26.88 9.86
C TYR A 594 0.73 28.23 10.60
N GLU A 595 -0.28 29.02 10.23
CA GLU A 595 -1.11 29.94 11.01
C GLU A 595 -0.43 30.88 12.01
N ASP A 596 -0.30 32.14 11.60
CA ASP A 596 -0.41 33.27 12.52
C ASP A 596 -1.66 34.08 12.14
N ARG A 597 -2.52 34.29 13.13
CA ARG A 597 -3.78 35.07 13.15
C ARG A 597 -5.09 34.35 12.83
N VAL A 598 -5.78 33.95 13.90
CA VAL A 598 -7.19 34.36 14.07
C VAL A 598 -7.38 34.91 15.48
N GLU A 599 -7.49 36.23 15.59
CA GLU A 599 -8.09 36.88 16.75
C GLU A 599 -9.62 36.80 16.67
N SER A 600 -10.21 36.42 17.82
CA SER A 600 -11.53 36.77 18.36
C SER A 600 -12.81 36.19 17.74
N ALA A 601 -13.48 35.32 18.51
CA ALA A 601 -14.79 35.60 19.10
C ALA A 601 -15.16 34.54 20.18
N PRO A 602 -15.94 34.89 21.23
CA PRO A 602 -16.15 34.05 22.40
C PRO A 602 -17.44 33.21 22.28
N VAL A 603 -17.38 31.88 22.51
CA VAL A 603 -18.60 31.07 22.69
C VAL A 603 -18.42 29.94 23.73
N SER A 604 -19.26 30.06 24.77
CA SER A 604 -19.68 29.14 25.84
C SER A 604 -18.61 28.47 26.73
N GLU A 605 -18.29 29.20 27.80
CA GLU A 605 -17.90 28.68 29.10
C GLU A 605 -18.84 27.56 29.56
N ASN A 606 -18.30 26.36 29.83
CA ASN A 606 -18.64 25.53 30.99
C ASN A 606 -18.23 24.05 30.86
N ASN A 607 -17.64 23.61 29.74
CA ASN A 607 -17.08 22.26 29.70
C ASN A 607 -15.55 22.27 29.98
N PRO A 608 -15.10 21.94 31.22
CA PRO A 608 -13.69 21.88 31.57
C PRO A 608 -12.91 20.86 30.72
N GLU A 609 -13.53 19.78 30.23
CA GLU A 609 -12.89 18.78 29.37
C GLU A 609 -12.42 19.37 28.04
N LYS A 610 -13.30 20.13 27.38
CA LYS A 610 -12.98 20.77 26.09
C LYS A 610 -11.90 21.84 26.27
N LYS A 611 -11.89 22.52 27.42
CA LYS A 611 -10.88 23.52 27.76
C LYS A 611 -9.50 22.87 27.94
N VAL A 612 -9.42 21.75 28.68
CA VAL A 612 -8.17 20.98 28.84
C VAL A 612 -7.67 20.48 27.48
N LEU A 613 -8.53 19.88 26.65
CA LEU A 613 -8.12 19.40 25.32
C LEU A 613 -7.68 20.52 24.38
N MET A 614 -8.34 21.68 24.43
CA MET A 614 -7.94 22.85 23.65
C MET A 614 -6.58 23.39 24.12
N LEU A 615 -6.37 23.52 25.43
CA LEU A 615 -5.11 24.03 25.99
C LEU A 615 -3.94 23.07 25.74
N CYS A 616 -4.16 21.75 25.81
CA CYS A 616 -3.17 20.76 25.40
C CYS A 616 -2.79 20.87 23.91
N LYS A 617 -3.75 21.21 23.04
CA LYS A 617 -3.49 21.44 21.61
C LYS A 617 -2.79 22.77 21.33
N LYS A 618 -3.02 23.79 22.18
CA LYS A 618 -2.40 25.12 22.08
C LYS A 618 -0.99 25.18 22.70
N GLY A 619 -0.51 24.11 23.34
CA GLY A 619 0.79 24.10 24.03
C GLY A 619 0.80 24.90 25.34
N SER A 620 -0.37 25.15 25.95
CA SER A 620 -0.48 25.81 27.26
C SER A 620 -0.66 24.76 28.35
N VAL A 621 0.32 23.88 28.51
CA VAL A 621 0.16 22.62 29.25
C VAL A 621 0.07 22.82 30.76
N GLN A 622 0.73 23.85 31.31
CA GLN A 622 0.64 24.18 32.73
C GLN A 622 -0.78 24.65 33.14
N GLU A 623 -1.45 25.41 32.28
CA GLU A 623 -2.85 25.83 32.50
C GLU A 623 -3.82 24.65 32.41
N ALA A 624 -3.58 23.74 31.44
CA ALA A 624 -4.34 22.51 31.32
C ALA A 624 -4.20 21.61 32.56
N TYR A 625 -2.99 21.53 33.13
CA TYR A 625 -2.71 20.82 34.38
C TYR A 625 -3.37 21.48 35.61
N ASN A 626 -3.36 22.81 35.70
CA ASN A 626 -4.04 23.52 36.79
C ASN A 626 -5.56 23.31 36.76
N ILE A 627 -6.18 23.29 35.58
CA ILE A 627 -7.61 22.98 35.41
C ILE A 627 -7.93 21.55 35.84
N LEU A 628 -7.04 20.59 35.59
CA LEU A 628 -7.18 19.23 36.10
C LEU A 628 -7.18 19.19 37.64
N LEU A 629 -6.26 19.93 38.29
CA LEU A 629 -6.20 19.99 39.76
C LEU A 629 -7.43 20.67 40.37
N GLU A 630 -7.98 21.69 39.70
CA GLU A 630 -9.24 22.32 40.11
C GLU A 630 -10.44 21.38 39.93
N ALA A 631 -10.48 20.62 38.84
CA ALA A 631 -11.50 19.60 38.59
C ALA A 631 -11.43 18.49 39.65
N GLN A 632 -10.23 18.07 40.05
CA GLN A 632 -10.02 17.09 41.12
C GLN A 632 -10.51 17.60 42.49
N LYS A 633 -10.28 18.88 42.82
CA LYS A 633 -10.82 19.51 44.04
C LYS A 633 -12.35 19.58 44.06
N LYS A 634 -12.98 19.57 42.88
CA LYS A 634 -14.43 19.59 42.68
C LYS A 634 -15.03 18.20 42.42
N ASP A 635 -14.23 17.14 42.52
CA ASP A 635 -14.60 15.74 42.25
C ASP A 635 -15.19 15.50 40.84
N ILE A 636 -14.77 16.30 39.87
CA ILE A 636 -15.19 16.20 38.45
C ILE A 636 -14.26 15.21 37.75
N MET A 637 -14.85 14.16 37.18
CA MET A 637 -14.14 13.07 36.50
C MET A 637 -14.06 13.32 35.01
N PHE A 638 -12.87 13.14 34.43
CA PHE A 638 -12.66 13.24 32.99
C PHE A 638 -12.59 11.87 32.30
N PRO A 639 -12.89 11.80 31.00
CA PRO A 639 -12.72 10.57 30.24
C PRO A 639 -11.22 10.23 30.04
N PRO A 640 -10.88 8.95 29.80
CA PRO A 640 -9.50 8.48 29.60
C PRO A 640 -8.73 9.25 28.50
N SER A 641 -9.45 9.76 27.49
CA SER A 641 -8.88 10.53 26.38
C SER A 641 -8.25 11.86 26.83
N VAL A 642 -8.81 12.51 27.84
CA VAL A 642 -8.30 13.78 28.38
C VAL A 642 -7.00 13.53 29.14
N TYR A 643 -6.95 12.51 30.00
CA TYR A 643 -5.74 12.10 30.71
C TYR A 643 -4.62 11.69 29.75
N SER A 644 -4.92 10.88 28.73
CA SER A 644 -3.91 10.47 27.74
C SER A 644 -3.35 11.66 26.96
N THR A 645 -4.21 12.62 26.58
CA THR A 645 -3.79 13.80 25.82
C THR A 645 -2.95 14.75 26.68
N LEU A 646 -3.33 14.97 27.94
CA LEU A 646 -2.57 15.81 28.87
C LEU A 646 -1.22 15.19 29.23
N ILE A 647 -1.15 13.87 29.47
CA ILE A 647 0.11 13.17 29.74
C ILE A 647 1.06 13.30 28.55
N LYS A 648 0.56 13.13 27.31
CA LYS A 648 1.38 13.33 26.10
C LYS A 648 1.92 14.75 26.00
N ALA A 649 1.07 15.74 26.26
CA ALA A 649 1.46 17.15 26.21
C ALA A 649 2.52 17.49 27.28
N LEU A 650 2.35 17.01 28.52
CA LEU A 650 3.31 17.18 29.60
C LEU A 650 4.66 16.49 29.30
N LEU A 651 4.62 15.29 28.72
CA LEU A 651 5.83 14.58 28.32
C LEU A 651 6.56 15.27 27.15
N ALA A 652 5.83 15.89 26.23
CA ALA A 652 6.39 16.64 25.11
C ALA A 652 7.10 17.93 25.58
N GLU A 653 6.59 18.59 26.62
CA GLU A 653 7.22 19.76 27.25
C GLU A 653 8.32 19.41 28.27
N GLY A 654 8.52 18.12 28.57
CA GLY A 654 9.56 17.66 29.51
C GLY A 654 9.17 17.70 30.99
N CYS A 655 7.90 18.00 31.30
CA CYS A 655 7.34 18.06 32.66
C CYS A 655 6.99 16.64 33.18
N LEU A 656 8.03 15.86 33.50
CA LEU A 656 7.89 14.44 33.87
C LEU A 656 7.15 14.22 35.20
N GLU A 657 7.37 15.08 36.19
CA GLU A 657 6.79 14.90 37.53
C GLU A 657 5.27 15.12 37.53
N GLU A 658 4.82 16.13 36.78
CA GLU A 658 3.43 16.41 36.51
C GLU A 658 2.79 15.28 35.70
N ALA A 659 3.46 14.77 34.67
CA ALA A 659 2.96 13.65 33.87
C ALA A 659 2.73 12.38 34.71
N ILE A 660 3.65 12.08 35.64
CA ILE A 660 3.52 10.94 36.58
C ILE A 660 2.36 11.19 37.56
N LYS A 661 2.20 12.42 38.06
CA LYS A 661 1.06 12.77 38.93
C LYS A 661 -0.28 12.59 38.21
N VAL A 662 -0.40 13.05 36.97
CA VAL A 662 -1.62 12.85 36.15
C VAL A 662 -1.89 11.36 35.91
N LYS A 663 -0.85 10.57 35.64
CA LYS A 663 -0.96 9.11 35.47
C LYS A 663 -1.47 8.42 36.74
N ASN A 664 -0.91 8.75 37.90
CA ASN A 664 -1.34 8.18 39.17
C ASN A 664 -2.80 8.55 39.49
N ILE A 665 -3.19 9.79 39.20
CA ILE A 665 -4.61 10.23 39.32
C ILE A 665 -5.49 9.37 38.41
N ALA A 666 -5.12 9.19 37.14
CA ALA A 666 -5.88 8.35 36.20
C ALA A 666 -5.98 6.89 36.66
N GLU A 667 -4.92 6.30 37.20
CA GLU A 667 -4.90 4.92 37.71
C GLU A 667 -5.76 4.73 38.98
N THR A 668 -5.86 5.75 39.84
CA THR A 668 -6.75 5.70 41.01
C THR A 668 -8.23 5.74 40.64
N HIS A 669 -8.58 6.39 39.54
CA HIS A 669 -9.97 6.58 39.11
C HIS A 669 -10.42 5.57 38.04
N ILE A 670 -9.50 5.03 37.23
CA ILE A 670 -9.78 4.14 36.11
C ILE A 670 -8.99 2.85 36.29
N LYS A 671 -9.66 1.79 36.76
CA LYS A 671 -9.05 0.45 36.90
C LYS A 671 -8.58 -0.05 35.53
N GLY A 672 -7.28 -0.31 35.39
CA GLY A 672 -6.68 -0.82 34.16
C GLY A 672 -6.31 0.25 33.12
N PHE A 673 -6.14 1.50 33.52
CA PHE A 673 -5.65 2.56 32.62
C PHE A 673 -4.26 2.23 32.06
N THR A 674 -4.16 2.02 30.74
CA THR A 674 -2.90 1.79 30.03
C THR A 674 -2.60 2.94 29.08
N LEU A 675 -1.36 3.43 29.10
CA LEU A 675 -0.88 4.40 28.12
C LEU A 675 -0.70 3.72 26.75
N ASN A 676 -0.95 4.44 25.66
CA ASN A 676 -0.62 3.96 24.33
C ASN A 676 0.89 3.91 24.11
N ASP A 677 1.34 3.06 23.19
CA ASP A 677 2.75 2.77 22.95
C ASP A 677 3.58 4.02 22.65
N ALA A 678 2.99 5.02 21.99
CA ALA A 678 3.61 6.31 21.72
C ALA A 678 3.87 7.13 23.01
N ALA A 679 2.90 7.18 23.93
CA ALA A 679 3.07 7.86 25.22
C ALA A 679 4.03 7.09 26.15
N SER A 680 4.00 5.75 26.10
CA SER A 680 4.94 4.89 26.84
C SER A 680 6.39 5.11 26.37
N SER A 681 6.59 5.23 25.06
CA SER A 681 7.90 5.53 24.47
C SER A 681 8.40 6.93 24.86
N LEU A 682 7.54 7.94 24.81
CA LEU A 682 7.87 9.30 25.27
C LEU A 682 8.25 9.33 26.76
N LEU A 683 7.53 8.61 27.61
CA LEU A 683 7.82 8.56 29.05
C LEU A 683 9.20 7.91 29.33
N ILE A 684 9.55 6.85 28.60
CA ILE A 684 10.88 6.22 28.67
C ILE A 684 11.97 7.21 28.22
N ILE A 685 11.76 7.91 27.11
CA ILE A 685 12.71 8.89 26.58
C ILE A 685 12.94 10.04 27.58
N THR A 686 11.87 10.57 28.18
CA THR A 686 11.96 11.67 29.16
C THR A 686 12.61 11.21 30.48
N GLN A 687 12.36 9.97 30.92
CA GLN A 687 13.03 9.37 32.08
C GLN A 687 14.53 9.21 31.84
N VAL A 688 14.92 8.66 30.68
CA VAL A 688 16.34 8.52 30.29
C VAL A 688 17.01 9.90 30.25
N ARG A 689 16.38 10.92 29.65
CA ARG A 689 16.90 12.31 29.65
C ARG A 689 17.10 12.87 31.06
N ARG A 690 16.21 12.60 32.02
CA ARG A 690 16.36 13.05 33.42
C ARG A 690 17.50 12.35 34.14
N ASP A 691 17.68 11.05 33.90
CA ASP A 691 18.75 10.27 34.53
C ASP A 691 20.14 10.61 33.95
N TYR A 692 20.21 11.22 32.75
CA TYR A 692 21.43 11.84 32.20
C TYR A 692 21.72 13.27 32.74
N LEU A 693 20.71 13.95 33.31
CA LEU A 693 20.82 15.32 33.85
C LEU A 693 21.05 15.37 35.38
N LYS A 694 21.17 14.21 36.03
CA LYS A 694 21.65 14.04 37.41
C LYS A 694 23.06 13.46 37.40
#